data_AF-A0A5A8CG71-F1
#
_entry.id   AF-A0A5A8CG71-F1
#
_cell.length_a   1.000
_cell.length_b   1.000
_cell.length_c   1.000
_cell.angle_alpha   90.00
_cell.angle_beta   90.00
_cell.angle_gamma   90.00
#
_symmetry.space_group_name_H-M   'P 1'
#
loop_
_entity.id
_entity.type
_entity.pdbx_description
1 polymer ?
#
loop_
_entity_poly.entity_id
_entity_poly.type
_entity_poly.pdbx_seq_one_letter_code
_entity_poly.pdbx_strand_id
1 'polypeptide(L)'
;MKALILVGGFGTRLRPLTLSKPKPLVDFANKPIVQHQIQALADVGVTEVVLAINYQPDVMREALDAIAAEVGVKITCSQETEPMGTAGPLALAREHLSDGEPFFVFNSDVTCEYPLKELLAFHKSHGAEGTIFVTKVAEPSKYGVVVHGDDGAIEHFVEKPQTFVGNHINAGLYIFNPSVLDRIPLEPTSIEKEIFPKMAEERQLYAMVLPGFWMDIGQPPDYLVGMRLYLASRAARAGAELTTGENTRGAVIVHPTATVDPTAVLGPNVVVGPGCVVDAGARVVGSALLEGTRVGAHSLVADSIIGWNSVIGKWCRVEGRAVLGEDVAIADEICINGGIILPHKGIKASIYTPGTIFSTMREVISIHIGQAGVQVANACWELFCLEHGIQPDGQMPSDTTFGGGDDAFNTFFSETGAGKHVPRAVFVDLEPTVIDEVRTGTYRQLYHPEQLITGKEDAANNYARGHYTIGKEIVDLVLDRIRKLADNCTGLQGFLVFHAVGGGTGSGFGSLLLERLSVDYGKKSKLDFTVYPSPQVSTAVVEPYNSILSTHSLLEHTDVAVMLDNEAIYDICRRSLDIERPTYTNLNRLIAQVISSLTASLRFDGALNVDVTEFQTNLVPYPRIHFMLSSYAPIISAEKAYHEQLSVAEITNAAFEPASMMAKCDPRHGKYMACCLMYRGDVVPKDTNAAVATIKTKRTIQFVDWAPTGFKCGINYQPPTVVPGGDLAKVQRAVCMISNSTAVAEVFSRLDHKFDLMYAKRAFVHWYVGEGMEEGEFSEAREDLAALEKDYEEVGAETMDGEEGEEDFGDEGFA
;
A
#
# COMPACT_ATOMS: atom_id res chain seq x y z
N MET A 1 -14.37 13.08 38.99
CA MET A 1 -13.47 11.98 38.63
C MET A 1 -13.36 11.90 37.13
N LYS A 2 -12.16 11.63 36.62
CA LYS A 2 -11.86 11.64 35.19
C LYS A 2 -11.35 10.30 34.73
N ALA A 3 -11.31 10.10 33.42
CA ALA A 3 -10.71 8.93 32.81
C ALA A 3 -9.97 9.29 31.53
N LEU A 4 -9.00 8.47 31.15
CA LEU A 4 -8.32 8.52 29.88
C LEU A 4 -8.44 7.17 29.16
N ILE A 5 -8.78 7.18 27.87
CA ILE A 5 -8.81 5.98 27.04
C ILE A 5 -7.74 6.12 25.96
N LEU A 6 -6.82 5.15 25.93
CA LEU A 6 -5.72 5.06 25.00
C LEU A 6 -6.22 4.47 23.66
N VAL A 7 -6.33 5.33 22.65
CA VAL A 7 -6.74 4.95 21.28
C VAL A 7 -5.50 4.90 20.39
N GLY A 8 -4.72 3.82 20.52
CA GLY A 8 -3.46 3.64 19.80
C GLY A 8 -3.61 2.98 18.41
N GLY A 9 -2.93 3.55 17.41
CA GLY A 9 -2.57 2.92 16.13
C GLY A 9 -3.67 2.79 15.06
N PHE A 10 -3.27 2.48 13.82
CA PHE A 10 -4.15 2.32 12.64
C PHE A 10 -5.09 1.10 12.68
N GLY A 11 -5.14 0.35 13.79
CA GLY A 11 -6.02 -0.82 13.91
C GLY A 11 -5.77 -1.95 12.90
N THR A 12 -4.56 -2.05 12.33
CA THR A 12 -4.25 -2.95 11.19
C THR A 12 -4.57 -4.42 11.44
N ARG A 13 -4.48 -4.87 12.69
CA ARG A 13 -4.72 -6.26 13.13
C ARG A 13 -6.20 -6.68 13.07
N LEU A 14 -7.12 -5.72 13.04
CA LEU A 14 -8.57 -5.94 12.97
C LEU A 14 -9.13 -5.66 11.56
N ARG A 15 -8.25 -5.48 10.56
CA ARG A 15 -8.66 -5.40 9.15
C ARG A 15 -9.40 -6.69 8.76
N PRO A 16 -10.41 -6.60 7.88
CA PRO A 16 -10.79 -5.46 7.03
C PRO A 16 -11.72 -4.43 7.70
N LEU A 17 -12.24 -4.68 8.90
CA LEU A 17 -13.22 -3.81 9.55
C LEU A 17 -12.68 -2.39 9.79
N THR A 18 -11.40 -2.31 10.15
CA THR A 18 -10.72 -1.04 10.41
C THR A 18 -10.32 -0.25 9.16
N LEU A 19 -10.64 -0.75 7.96
CA LEU A 19 -10.59 0.03 6.73
C LEU A 19 -11.81 0.95 6.57
N SER A 20 -12.95 0.57 7.17
CA SER A 20 -14.21 1.34 7.11
C SER A 20 -14.38 2.27 8.31
N LYS A 21 -14.14 1.78 9.53
CA LYS A 21 -14.29 2.57 10.77
C LYS A 21 -13.02 2.50 11.64
N PRO A 22 -12.64 3.58 12.33
CA PRO A 22 -11.59 3.52 13.35
C PRO A 22 -11.88 2.43 14.38
N LYS A 23 -10.84 1.76 14.88
CA LYS A 23 -10.97 0.62 15.82
C LYS A 23 -11.94 0.85 16.99
N PRO A 24 -11.95 2.01 17.69
CA PRO A 24 -12.87 2.22 18.82
C PRO A 24 -14.35 2.28 18.42
N LEU A 25 -14.62 2.60 17.15
CA LEU A 25 -15.96 2.70 16.56
C LEU A 25 -16.42 1.42 15.86
N VAL A 26 -15.57 0.37 15.86
CA VAL A 26 -16.01 -0.96 15.44
C VAL A 26 -17.03 -1.46 16.46
N ASP A 27 -18.16 -1.96 15.99
CA ASP A 27 -19.23 -2.45 16.86
C ASP A 27 -18.84 -3.77 17.51
N PHE A 28 -19.10 -3.90 18.81
CA PHE A 28 -18.98 -5.12 19.60
C PHE A 28 -20.28 -5.29 20.39
N ALA A 29 -21.01 -6.38 20.16
CA ALA A 29 -22.33 -6.61 20.78
C ALA A 29 -23.32 -5.42 20.62
N ASN A 30 -23.45 -4.91 19.38
CA ASN A 30 -24.36 -3.83 18.96
C ASN A 30 -24.06 -2.44 19.53
N LYS A 31 -22.87 -2.20 20.07
CA LYS A 31 -22.38 -0.87 20.45
C LYS A 31 -20.90 -0.73 20.06
N PRO A 32 -20.43 0.47 19.69
CA PRO A 32 -19.01 0.77 19.58
C PRO A 32 -18.20 0.27 20.79
N ILE A 33 -17.02 -0.28 20.56
CA ILE A 33 -16.14 -0.78 21.64
C ILE A 33 -15.93 0.29 22.72
N VAL A 34 -15.68 1.53 22.30
CA VAL A 34 -15.44 2.66 23.21
C VAL A 34 -16.66 3.01 24.06
N GLN A 35 -17.88 2.80 23.55
CA GLN A 35 -19.11 3.10 24.27
C GLN A 35 -19.30 2.20 25.50
N HIS A 36 -18.89 0.93 25.42
CA HIS A 36 -18.94 0.02 26.58
C HIS A 36 -18.08 0.53 27.74
N GLN A 37 -16.87 1.01 27.42
CA GLN A 37 -15.93 1.55 28.40
C GLN A 37 -16.45 2.86 29.01
N ILE A 38 -16.94 3.77 28.16
CA ILE A 38 -17.48 5.06 28.60
C ILE A 38 -18.71 4.88 29.49
N GLN A 39 -19.63 3.97 29.15
CA GLN A 39 -20.80 3.68 29.99
C GLN A 39 -20.38 3.14 31.37
N ALA A 40 -19.44 2.20 31.41
CA ALA A 40 -18.96 1.65 32.68
C ALA A 40 -18.31 2.74 33.58
N LEU A 41 -17.59 3.69 32.97
CA LEU A 41 -17.01 4.85 33.67
C LEU A 41 -18.10 5.78 34.21
N ALA A 42 -19.13 6.07 33.42
CA ALA A 42 -20.26 6.90 33.83
C ALA A 42 -21.01 6.30 35.04
N ASP A 43 -21.21 4.98 35.06
CA ASP A 43 -21.90 4.25 36.14
C ASP A 43 -21.19 4.33 37.51
N VAL A 44 -19.90 4.73 37.52
CA VAL A 44 -19.10 4.97 38.74
C VAL A 44 -18.86 6.46 39.03
N GLY A 45 -19.50 7.36 38.29
CA GLY A 45 -19.47 8.80 38.54
C GLY A 45 -18.33 9.55 37.85
N VAL A 46 -17.75 9.00 36.78
CA VAL A 46 -16.83 9.75 35.91
C VAL A 46 -17.62 10.75 35.09
N THR A 47 -17.19 12.02 35.11
CA THR A 47 -17.89 13.13 34.44
C THR A 47 -17.20 13.59 33.15
N GLU A 48 -15.91 13.27 33.00
CA GLU A 48 -15.11 13.62 31.83
C GLU A 48 -14.18 12.47 31.43
N VAL A 49 -14.17 12.15 30.13
CA VAL A 49 -13.33 11.12 29.52
C VAL A 49 -12.45 11.76 28.45
N VAL A 50 -11.14 11.60 28.58
CA VAL A 50 -10.14 12.05 27.61
C VAL A 50 -9.81 10.90 26.66
N LEU A 51 -10.04 11.06 25.37
CA LEU A 51 -9.63 10.10 24.35
C LEU A 51 -8.31 10.56 23.74
N ALA A 52 -7.26 9.76 23.90
CA ALA A 52 -5.97 10.03 23.28
C ALA A 52 -5.94 9.42 21.87
N ILE A 53 -6.01 10.27 20.84
CA ILE A 53 -6.23 9.88 19.44
C ILE A 53 -5.04 10.29 18.58
N ASN A 54 -4.58 9.37 17.72
CA ASN A 54 -3.53 9.62 16.75
C ASN A 54 -4.08 9.72 15.30
N TYR A 55 -5.22 9.08 14.99
CA TYR A 55 -5.72 8.88 13.62
C TYR A 55 -7.18 9.33 13.40
N GLN A 56 -7.44 10.05 12.29
CA GLN A 56 -8.77 10.50 11.81
C GLN A 56 -9.69 11.17 12.88
N PRO A 57 -9.28 12.30 13.48
CA PRO A 57 -10.06 12.96 14.53
C PRO A 57 -11.44 13.44 14.04
N ASP A 58 -11.56 13.84 12.77
CA ASP A 58 -12.81 14.40 12.23
C ASP A 58 -13.92 13.36 12.07
N VAL A 59 -13.57 12.13 11.65
CA VAL A 59 -14.52 11.01 11.51
C VAL A 59 -15.02 10.55 12.87
N MET A 60 -14.19 10.63 13.90
CA MET A 60 -14.59 10.22 15.25
C MET A 60 -15.44 11.25 15.98
N ARG A 61 -15.31 12.54 15.67
CA ARG A 61 -15.96 13.61 16.43
C ARG A 61 -17.49 13.46 16.47
N GLU A 62 -18.14 13.24 15.33
CA GLU A 62 -19.61 13.09 15.27
C GLU A 62 -20.11 11.89 16.08
N ALA A 63 -19.44 10.74 15.95
CA ALA A 63 -19.79 9.53 16.70
C ALA A 63 -19.55 9.69 18.21
N LEU A 64 -18.46 10.35 18.60
CA LEU A 64 -18.14 10.61 20.00
C LEU A 64 -19.11 11.61 20.62
N ASP A 65 -19.53 12.65 19.90
CA ASP A 65 -20.52 13.61 20.37
C ASP A 65 -21.88 12.94 20.63
N ALA A 66 -22.28 12.01 19.75
CA ALA A 66 -23.48 11.20 19.95
C ALA A 66 -23.38 10.32 21.21
N ILE A 67 -22.23 9.65 21.41
CA ILE A 67 -21.98 8.82 22.61
C ILE A 67 -21.95 9.69 23.88
N ALA A 68 -21.32 10.86 23.83
CA ALA A 68 -21.27 11.81 24.94
C ALA A 68 -22.67 12.25 25.38
N ALA A 69 -23.53 12.56 24.41
CA ALA A 69 -24.92 12.96 24.66
C ALA A 69 -25.78 11.81 25.20
N GLU A 70 -25.59 10.59 24.71
CA GLU A 70 -26.35 9.41 25.17
C GLU A 70 -25.97 9.00 26.60
N VAL A 71 -24.68 8.95 26.91
CA VAL A 71 -24.18 8.49 28.22
C VAL A 71 -24.19 9.61 29.27
N GLY A 72 -24.16 10.87 28.84
CA GLY A 72 -24.17 12.04 29.74
C GLY A 72 -22.79 12.37 30.34
N VAL A 73 -21.71 12.15 29.60
CA VAL A 73 -20.33 12.48 30.00
C VAL A 73 -19.69 13.44 29.02
N LYS A 74 -18.77 14.30 29.50
CA LYS A 74 -17.96 15.14 28.62
C LYS A 74 -16.84 14.33 27.98
N ILE A 75 -16.73 14.33 26.67
CA ILE A 75 -15.64 13.67 25.95
C ILE A 75 -14.69 14.74 25.40
N THR A 76 -13.40 14.63 25.73
CA THR A 76 -12.34 15.53 25.26
C THR A 76 -11.33 14.73 24.44
N CYS A 77 -11.02 15.16 23.23
CA CYS A 77 -10.01 14.51 22.40
C CYS A 77 -8.63 15.17 22.62
N SER A 78 -7.64 14.38 23.03
CA SER A 78 -6.23 14.79 23.08
C SER A 78 -5.54 14.21 21.85
N GLN A 79 -5.16 15.08 20.91
CA GLN A 79 -4.54 14.65 19.66
C GLN A 79 -3.03 14.52 19.82
N GLU A 80 -2.51 13.36 19.46
CA GLU A 80 -1.09 13.08 19.41
C GLU A 80 -0.59 13.28 17.97
N THR A 81 0.30 14.26 17.75
CA THR A 81 0.85 14.59 16.43
C THR A 81 2.06 13.74 16.04
N GLU A 82 2.78 13.18 17.02
CA GLU A 82 3.95 12.33 16.86
C GLU A 82 3.81 11.09 17.75
N PRO A 83 4.30 9.89 17.37
CA PRO A 83 4.15 8.70 18.21
C PRO A 83 4.97 8.80 19.51
N MET A 84 4.32 9.04 20.65
CA MET A 84 4.95 9.24 21.97
C MET A 84 4.91 7.99 22.87
N GLY A 85 4.68 6.81 22.30
CA GLY A 85 4.58 5.55 23.04
C GLY A 85 3.27 5.39 23.82
N THR A 86 3.23 4.45 24.77
CA THR A 86 2.00 4.16 25.56
C THR A 86 1.82 5.12 26.75
N ALA A 87 2.89 5.74 27.24
CA ALA A 87 2.83 6.72 28.33
C ALA A 87 2.70 8.18 27.82
N GLY A 88 3.15 8.49 26.61
CA GLY A 88 3.06 9.83 26.01
C GLY A 88 1.67 10.46 26.03
N PRO A 89 0.60 9.73 25.69
CA PRO A 89 -0.78 10.21 25.85
C PRO A 89 -1.15 10.73 27.24
N LEU A 90 -0.59 10.11 28.31
CA LEU A 90 -0.83 10.56 29.68
C LEU A 90 -0.13 11.90 29.96
N ALA A 91 1.07 12.09 29.41
CA ALA A 91 1.80 13.34 29.54
C ALA A 91 1.10 14.49 28.78
N LEU A 92 0.60 14.23 27.56
CA LEU A 92 -0.15 15.21 26.77
C LEU A 92 -1.48 15.60 27.43
N ALA A 93 -2.14 14.66 28.11
CA ALA A 93 -3.40 14.91 28.82
C ALA A 93 -3.22 15.49 30.24
N ARG A 94 -2.00 15.87 30.64
CA ARG A 94 -1.67 16.30 32.02
C ARG A 94 -2.59 17.42 32.51
N GLU A 95 -2.82 18.44 31.69
CA GLU A 95 -3.68 19.58 32.06
C GLU A 95 -5.14 19.18 32.28
N HIS A 96 -5.60 18.12 31.59
CA HIS A 96 -6.95 17.61 31.74
C HIS A 96 -7.10 16.70 32.95
N LEU A 97 -6.04 16.00 33.39
CA LEU A 97 -6.10 14.98 34.45
C LEU A 97 -5.67 15.50 35.84
N SER A 98 -5.07 16.68 35.94
CA SER A 98 -4.51 17.22 37.20
C SER A 98 -5.54 17.95 38.07
N ASP A 99 -6.62 17.29 38.48
CA ASP A 99 -7.65 17.86 39.37
C ASP A 99 -7.58 17.39 40.83
N GLY A 100 -6.53 16.64 41.19
CA GLY A 100 -6.25 16.18 42.56
C GLY A 100 -6.99 14.91 42.97
N GLU A 101 -7.89 14.38 42.13
CA GLU A 101 -8.57 13.10 42.33
C GLU A 101 -7.90 11.98 41.51
N PRO A 102 -8.04 10.70 41.91
CA PRO A 102 -7.61 9.58 41.08
C PRO A 102 -8.38 9.53 39.76
N PHE A 103 -7.73 9.05 38.69
CA PHE A 103 -8.34 8.91 37.36
C PHE A 103 -8.12 7.51 36.78
N PHE A 104 -9.07 7.04 35.97
CA PHE A 104 -8.98 5.75 35.28
C PHE A 104 -8.20 5.86 33.97
N VAL A 105 -7.50 4.79 33.58
CA VAL A 105 -6.80 4.71 32.29
C VAL A 105 -7.06 3.35 31.65
N PHE A 106 -7.65 3.32 30.45
CA PHE A 106 -7.99 2.06 29.74
C PHE A 106 -7.35 1.97 28.37
N ASN A 107 -6.97 0.75 27.98
CA ASN A 107 -6.70 0.42 26.59
C ASN A 107 -8.02 0.26 25.83
N SER A 108 -8.15 0.89 24.67
CA SER A 108 -9.39 0.89 23.87
C SER A 108 -9.78 -0.47 23.28
N ASP A 109 -8.89 -1.47 23.31
CA ASP A 109 -9.12 -2.78 22.70
C ASP A 109 -9.40 -3.91 23.69
N VAL A 110 -9.66 -3.55 24.94
CA VAL A 110 -9.98 -4.51 26.00
C VAL A 110 -11.46 -4.47 26.37
N THR A 111 -12.06 -5.65 26.50
CA THR A 111 -13.42 -5.85 27.02
C THR A 111 -13.42 -6.78 28.23
N CYS A 112 -14.19 -6.41 29.27
CA CYS A 112 -14.33 -7.17 30.52
C CYS A 112 -15.63 -6.81 31.27
N GLU A 113 -15.78 -7.24 32.51
CA GLU A 113 -16.95 -6.92 33.36
C GLU A 113 -16.92 -5.53 34.03
N TYR A 114 -15.81 -4.80 33.92
CA TYR A 114 -15.58 -3.45 34.48
C TYR A 114 -16.03 -3.25 35.95
N PRO A 115 -15.47 -3.96 36.94
CA PRO A 115 -15.79 -3.80 38.36
C PRO A 115 -15.11 -2.54 38.97
N LEU A 116 -15.40 -1.37 38.38
CA LEU A 116 -14.66 -0.13 38.65
C LEU A 116 -14.89 0.43 40.05
N LYS A 117 -16.04 0.14 40.69
CA LYS A 117 -16.31 0.53 42.09
C LYS A 117 -15.39 -0.19 43.06
N GLU A 118 -15.16 -1.47 42.82
CA GLU A 118 -14.26 -2.31 43.63
C GLU A 118 -12.81 -1.89 43.42
N LEU A 119 -12.41 -1.60 42.17
CA LEU A 119 -11.09 -1.06 41.85
C LEU A 119 -10.81 0.24 42.59
N LEU A 120 -11.76 1.19 42.57
CA LEU A 120 -11.63 2.46 43.25
C LEU A 120 -11.51 2.29 44.77
N ALA A 121 -12.30 1.41 45.37
CA ALA A 121 -12.25 1.12 46.80
C ALA A 121 -10.91 0.49 47.20
N PHE A 122 -10.40 -0.45 46.39
CA PHE A 122 -9.12 -1.09 46.61
C PHE A 122 -7.96 -0.07 46.48
N HIS A 123 -7.97 0.76 45.44
CA HIS A 123 -6.96 1.81 45.23
C HIS A 123 -6.86 2.78 46.42
N LYS A 124 -8.02 3.21 46.92
CA LYS A 124 -8.10 4.09 48.11
C LYS A 124 -7.62 3.42 49.40
N SER A 125 -7.63 2.09 49.48
CA SER A 125 -7.28 1.36 50.70
C SER A 125 -5.76 1.32 50.97
N HIS A 126 -4.94 1.29 49.93
CA HIS A 126 -3.48 1.23 50.06
C HIS A 126 -2.80 2.61 49.88
N GLY A 127 -3.44 3.57 49.20
CA GLY A 127 -2.95 4.96 49.11
C GLY A 127 -1.67 5.16 48.28
N ALA A 128 -1.29 4.18 47.47
CA ALA A 128 -0.12 4.23 46.58
C ALA A 128 -0.48 4.90 45.24
N GLU A 129 0.52 5.23 44.41
CA GLU A 129 0.29 5.98 43.16
C GLU A 129 -0.58 5.27 42.12
N GLY A 130 -0.58 3.94 42.05
CA GLY A 130 -1.30 3.22 41.00
C GLY A 130 -1.81 1.84 41.37
N THR A 131 -2.91 1.44 40.73
CA THR A 131 -3.43 0.07 40.73
C THR A 131 -3.72 -0.37 39.31
N ILE A 132 -3.29 -1.58 38.95
CA ILE A 132 -3.58 -2.21 37.65
C ILE A 132 -4.43 -3.46 37.84
N PHE A 133 -5.33 -3.71 36.91
CA PHE A 133 -6.00 -5.01 36.85
C PHE A 133 -5.07 -6.07 36.27
N VAL A 134 -5.09 -7.26 36.87
CA VAL A 134 -4.43 -8.45 36.35
C VAL A 134 -5.42 -9.56 36.09
N THR A 135 -5.14 -10.38 35.09
CA THR A 135 -5.94 -11.58 34.80
C THR A 135 -5.04 -12.78 34.55
N LYS A 136 -5.59 -13.97 34.79
CA LYS A 136 -4.84 -15.22 34.63
C LYS A 136 -5.03 -15.76 33.22
N VAL A 137 -3.93 -15.98 32.50
CA VAL A 137 -3.94 -16.57 31.15
C VAL A 137 -3.08 -17.82 31.07
N ALA A 138 -3.40 -18.71 30.13
CA ALA A 138 -2.61 -19.91 29.87
C ALA A 138 -1.29 -19.60 29.16
N GLU A 139 -1.28 -18.61 28.26
CA GLU A 139 -0.12 -18.23 27.44
C GLU A 139 0.25 -16.74 27.71
N PRO A 140 1.13 -16.46 28.67
CA PRO A 140 1.45 -15.10 29.10
C PRO A 140 2.48 -14.37 28.21
N SER A 141 3.13 -15.07 27.27
CA SER A 141 4.26 -14.55 26.46
C SER A 141 3.92 -13.31 25.61
N LYS A 142 2.64 -13.08 25.33
CA LYS A 142 2.15 -11.97 24.50
C LYS A 142 1.90 -10.68 25.29
N TYR A 143 1.97 -10.73 26.62
CA TYR A 143 1.53 -9.68 27.52
C TYR A 143 2.59 -9.32 28.58
N GLY A 144 2.39 -8.20 29.28
CA GLY A 144 3.17 -7.88 30.47
C GLY A 144 2.77 -8.78 31.63
N VAL A 145 3.73 -9.48 32.22
CA VAL A 145 3.53 -10.42 33.33
C VAL A 145 3.79 -9.70 34.66
N VAL A 146 2.87 -9.91 35.60
CA VAL A 146 2.88 -9.27 36.91
C VAL A 146 3.10 -10.32 37.99
N VAL A 147 4.12 -10.10 38.82
CA VAL A 147 4.37 -10.86 40.05
C VAL A 147 4.04 -9.95 41.22
N HIS A 148 3.12 -10.38 42.08
CA HIS A 148 2.64 -9.59 43.21
C HIS A 148 2.54 -10.44 44.48
N GLY A 149 2.67 -9.80 45.63
CA GLY A 149 2.47 -10.39 46.94
C GLY A 149 0.99 -10.63 47.26
N ASP A 150 0.73 -11.26 48.42
CA ASP A 150 -0.63 -11.53 48.92
C ASP A 150 -1.41 -10.25 49.27
N ASP A 151 -0.70 -9.16 49.56
CA ASP A 151 -1.25 -7.82 49.80
C ASP A 151 -1.57 -7.05 48.50
N GLY A 152 -1.26 -7.65 47.35
CA GLY A 152 -1.42 -7.05 46.02
C GLY A 152 -0.29 -6.11 45.62
N ALA A 153 0.75 -5.89 46.45
CA ALA A 153 1.89 -5.08 46.04
C ALA A 153 2.66 -5.79 44.91
N ILE A 154 2.96 -5.07 43.83
CA ILE A 154 3.70 -5.64 42.70
C ILE A 154 5.19 -5.68 43.04
N GLU A 155 5.76 -6.88 43.02
CA GLU A 155 7.19 -7.11 43.23
C GLU A 155 7.97 -6.91 41.93
N HIS A 156 7.44 -7.48 40.83
CA HIS A 156 8.07 -7.41 39.52
C HIS A 156 7.02 -7.26 38.41
N PHE A 157 7.30 -6.35 37.48
CA PHE A 157 6.58 -6.21 36.22
C PHE A 157 7.54 -6.54 35.07
N VAL A 158 7.20 -7.53 34.24
CA VAL A 158 8.05 -7.96 33.12
C VAL A 158 7.24 -7.94 31.83
N GLU A 159 7.55 -6.99 30.95
CA GLU A 159 6.87 -6.87 29.65
C GLU A 159 7.32 -7.99 28.69
N LYS A 160 6.36 -8.83 28.24
CA LYS A 160 6.54 -9.89 27.22
C LYS A 160 7.77 -10.78 27.46
N PRO A 161 7.81 -11.52 28.59
CA PRO A 161 8.97 -12.30 28.96
C PRO A 161 9.18 -13.48 28.00
N GLN A 162 10.45 -13.74 27.65
CA GLN A 162 10.83 -14.91 26.85
C GLN A 162 10.79 -16.23 27.64
N THR A 163 10.94 -16.14 28.95
CA THR A 163 10.86 -17.27 29.89
C THR A 163 9.60 -17.16 30.73
N PHE A 164 9.06 -18.28 31.19
CA PHE A 164 7.89 -18.25 32.07
C PHE A 164 8.24 -17.56 33.40
N VAL A 165 7.58 -16.44 33.70
CA VAL A 165 7.71 -15.69 34.96
C VAL A 165 6.50 -15.92 35.87
N GLY A 166 5.31 -15.95 35.28
CA GLY A 166 4.03 -16.08 35.97
C GLY A 166 2.88 -16.13 34.97
N ASN A 167 1.65 -16.32 35.46
CA ASN A 167 0.45 -16.41 34.62
C ASN A 167 -0.55 -15.28 34.85
N HIS A 168 -0.27 -14.35 35.77
CA HIS A 168 -1.00 -13.10 35.88
C HIS A 168 -0.42 -12.07 34.92
N ILE A 169 -1.24 -11.57 34.01
CA ILE A 169 -0.87 -10.58 33.03
C ILE A 169 -1.57 -9.25 33.31
N ASN A 170 -0.98 -8.17 32.84
CA ASN A 170 -1.62 -6.87 32.76
C ASN A 170 -2.88 -6.93 31.90
N ALA A 171 -4.02 -6.56 32.47
CA ALA A 171 -5.31 -6.56 31.80
C ALA A 171 -5.59 -5.29 30.96
N GLY A 172 -4.74 -4.26 31.02
CA GLY A 172 -4.93 -3.03 30.24
C GLY A 172 -5.95 -2.04 30.81
N LEU A 173 -6.28 -2.16 32.11
CA LEU A 173 -7.14 -1.24 32.84
C LEU A 173 -6.44 -0.81 34.14
N TYR A 174 -6.41 0.49 34.38
CA TYR A 174 -5.62 1.11 35.44
C TYR A 174 -6.41 2.19 36.18
N ILE A 175 -5.99 2.49 37.41
CA ILE A 175 -6.35 3.70 38.14
C ILE A 175 -5.07 4.31 38.73
N PHE A 176 -4.90 5.62 38.56
CA PHE A 176 -3.72 6.34 39.04
C PHE A 176 -4.09 7.60 39.81
N ASN A 177 -3.21 7.98 40.73
CA ASN A 177 -3.18 9.32 41.30
C ASN A 177 -2.46 10.29 40.35
N PRO A 178 -2.80 11.59 40.36
CA PRO A 178 -2.15 12.61 39.52
C PRO A 178 -0.62 12.65 39.63
N SER A 179 -0.04 12.25 40.76
CA SER A 179 1.42 12.18 40.97
C SER A 179 2.14 11.24 39.99
N VAL A 180 1.45 10.27 39.38
CA VAL A 180 2.07 9.41 38.34
C VAL A 180 2.52 10.23 37.13
N LEU A 181 1.85 11.36 36.84
CA LEU A 181 2.14 12.21 35.69
C LEU A 181 3.52 12.87 35.81
N ASP A 182 4.03 13.05 37.03
CA ASP A 182 5.37 13.61 37.28
C ASP A 182 6.49 12.63 36.89
N ARG A 183 6.18 11.34 36.78
CA ARG A 183 7.12 10.30 36.33
C ARG A 183 7.23 10.20 34.82
N ILE A 184 6.29 10.79 34.08
CA ILE A 184 6.18 10.62 32.63
C ILE A 184 6.75 11.86 31.94
N PRO A 185 7.94 11.76 31.30
CA PRO A 185 8.50 12.84 30.52
C PRO A 185 7.70 13.08 29.23
N LEU A 186 7.80 14.28 28.66
CA LEU A 186 7.18 14.62 27.38
C LEU A 186 8.06 14.15 26.20
N GLU A 187 8.36 12.85 26.18
CA GLU A 187 9.14 12.17 25.14
C GLU A 187 8.59 10.75 24.91
N PRO A 188 8.92 10.08 23.78
CA PRO A 188 8.41 8.73 23.51
C PRO A 188 8.75 7.72 24.61
N THR A 189 7.73 7.34 25.40
CA THR A 189 7.91 6.53 26.63
C THR A 189 6.88 5.40 26.69
N SER A 190 7.32 4.19 27.04
CA SER A 190 6.42 3.05 27.29
C SER A 190 6.08 2.91 28.76
N ILE A 191 4.78 2.90 29.10
CA ILE A 191 4.34 2.75 30.49
C ILE A 191 4.76 1.38 31.05
N GLU A 192 4.66 0.32 30.24
CA GLU A 192 4.93 -1.06 30.63
C GLU A 192 6.42 -1.37 30.79
N LYS A 193 7.28 -0.71 29.99
CA LYS A 193 8.73 -0.97 30.02
C LYS A 193 9.49 -0.04 30.95
N GLU A 194 9.01 1.19 31.14
CA GLU A 194 9.80 2.23 31.79
C GLU A 194 9.18 2.77 33.08
N ILE A 195 7.85 2.80 33.18
CA ILE A 195 7.15 3.38 34.34
C ILE A 195 6.74 2.31 35.35
N PHE A 196 6.03 1.26 34.92
CA PHE A 196 5.57 0.20 35.82
C PHE A 196 6.69 -0.52 36.56
N PRO A 197 7.84 -0.88 35.94
CA PRO A 197 8.94 -1.48 36.68
C PRO A 197 9.48 -0.58 37.80
N LYS A 198 9.64 0.74 37.54
CA LYS A 198 10.09 1.70 38.54
C LYS A 198 9.07 1.88 39.67
N MET A 199 7.78 1.98 39.35
CA MET A 199 6.73 2.06 40.36
C MET A 199 6.66 0.79 41.22
N ALA A 200 6.89 -0.39 40.64
CA ALA A 200 6.96 -1.65 41.38
C ALA A 200 8.16 -1.67 42.35
N GLU A 201 9.36 -1.28 41.89
CA GLU A 201 10.57 -1.17 42.72
C GLU A 201 10.36 -0.23 43.93
N GLU A 202 9.65 0.87 43.72
CA GLU A 202 9.33 1.87 44.76
C GLU A 202 8.09 1.50 45.60
N ARG A 203 7.46 0.34 45.35
CA ARG A 203 6.22 -0.12 46.01
C ARG A 203 5.04 0.84 45.86
N GLN A 204 4.98 1.52 44.72
CA GLN A 204 3.91 2.46 44.36
C GLN A 204 2.84 1.87 43.42
N LEU A 205 2.98 0.61 43.00
CA LEU A 205 2.06 -0.07 42.09
C LEU A 205 1.49 -1.36 42.71
N TYR A 206 0.16 -1.50 42.65
CA TYR A 206 -0.58 -2.65 43.17
C TYR A 206 -1.36 -3.37 42.07
N ALA A 207 -1.52 -4.67 42.20
CA ALA A 207 -2.30 -5.52 41.31
C ALA A 207 -3.61 -5.93 42.00
N MET A 208 -4.72 -5.77 41.28
CA MET A 208 -6.02 -6.34 41.65
C MET A 208 -6.39 -7.41 40.63
N VAL A 209 -6.75 -8.61 41.08
CA VAL A 209 -7.22 -9.66 40.18
C VAL A 209 -8.62 -9.31 39.68
N LEU A 210 -8.77 -9.22 38.36
CA LEU A 210 -10.03 -8.89 37.71
C LEU A 210 -11.03 -10.06 37.85
N PRO A 211 -12.19 -9.86 38.50
CA PRO A 211 -13.25 -10.86 38.50
C PRO A 211 -13.98 -10.93 37.15
N GLY A 212 -14.44 -12.13 36.80
CA GLY A 212 -15.20 -12.35 35.57
C GLY A 212 -14.34 -12.59 34.34
N PHE A 213 -14.86 -12.22 33.16
CA PHE A 213 -14.16 -12.43 31.90
C PHE A 213 -13.29 -11.23 31.50
N TRP A 214 -12.30 -11.52 30.65
CA TRP A 214 -11.42 -10.53 30.03
C TRP A 214 -11.05 -10.99 28.63
N MET A 215 -10.96 -10.06 27.67
CA MET A 215 -10.43 -10.32 26.34
C MET A 215 -9.83 -9.05 25.71
N ASP A 216 -8.69 -9.20 25.03
CA ASP A 216 -8.18 -8.24 24.04
C ASP A 216 -8.84 -8.57 22.69
N ILE A 217 -9.68 -7.67 22.16
CA ILE A 217 -10.42 -7.85 20.91
C ILE A 217 -9.73 -7.18 19.72
N GLY A 218 -8.40 -7.07 19.76
CA GLY A 218 -7.58 -6.44 18.73
C GLY A 218 -7.43 -7.22 17.42
N GLN A 219 -7.95 -8.44 17.33
CA GLN A 219 -7.92 -9.31 16.14
C GLN A 219 -9.25 -10.05 15.95
N PRO A 220 -9.62 -10.45 14.71
CA PRO A 220 -10.91 -11.09 14.46
C PRO A 220 -11.18 -12.40 15.23
N PRO A 221 -10.23 -13.35 15.37
CA PRO A 221 -10.45 -14.52 16.20
C PRO A 221 -10.75 -14.17 17.65
N ASP A 222 -10.02 -13.20 18.18
CA ASP A 222 -10.16 -12.76 19.56
C ASP A 222 -11.45 -11.96 19.79
N TYR A 223 -11.90 -11.20 18.80
CA TYR A 223 -13.21 -10.55 18.77
C TYR A 223 -14.34 -11.57 18.96
N LEU A 224 -14.31 -12.68 18.20
CA LEU A 224 -15.34 -13.73 18.31
C LEU A 224 -15.30 -14.46 19.66
N VAL A 225 -14.11 -14.68 20.22
CA VAL A 225 -13.95 -15.25 21.57
C VAL A 225 -14.47 -14.28 22.62
N GLY A 226 -14.09 -13.00 22.54
CA GLY A 226 -14.58 -11.94 23.41
C GLY A 226 -16.09 -11.83 23.39
N MET A 227 -16.71 -11.89 22.20
CA MET A 227 -18.16 -11.90 22.04
C MET A 227 -18.81 -13.06 22.80
N ARG A 228 -18.26 -14.28 22.71
CA ARG A 228 -18.79 -15.44 23.44
C ARG A 228 -18.69 -15.25 24.95
N LEU A 229 -17.56 -14.76 25.44
CA LEU A 229 -17.34 -14.49 26.86
C LEU A 229 -18.29 -13.40 27.37
N TYR A 230 -18.47 -12.33 26.61
CA TYR A 230 -19.42 -11.25 26.91
C TYR A 230 -20.86 -11.77 27.00
N LEU A 231 -21.29 -12.55 26.00
CA LEU A 231 -22.63 -13.13 25.98
C LEU A 231 -22.86 -14.12 27.13
N ALA A 232 -21.85 -14.93 27.47
CA ALA A 232 -21.91 -15.85 28.60
C ALA A 232 -22.00 -15.09 29.94
N SER A 233 -21.23 -14.02 30.11
CA SER A 233 -21.30 -13.15 31.30
C SER A 233 -22.69 -12.52 31.44
N ARG A 234 -23.28 -12.02 30.34
CA ARG A 234 -24.67 -11.53 30.37
C ARG A 234 -25.65 -12.64 30.71
N ALA A 235 -25.53 -13.85 30.14
CA ALA A 235 -26.41 -14.96 30.45
C ALA A 235 -26.39 -15.37 31.94
N ALA A 236 -25.25 -15.19 32.62
CA ALA A 236 -25.12 -15.45 34.04
C ALA A 236 -25.76 -14.38 34.94
N ARG A 237 -26.02 -13.17 34.43
CA ARG A 237 -26.62 -12.05 35.17
C ARG A 237 -28.15 -12.10 35.10
N ALA A 238 -28.82 -11.92 36.23
CA ALA A 238 -30.28 -11.89 36.28
C ALA A 238 -30.82 -10.64 35.55
N GLY A 239 -31.80 -10.83 34.66
CA GLY A 239 -32.42 -9.73 33.89
C GLY A 239 -31.69 -9.33 32.59
N ALA A 240 -30.78 -10.16 32.09
CA ALA A 240 -30.07 -9.88 30.85
C ALA A 240 -31.00 -9.79 29.63
N GLU A 241 -30.81 -8.77 28.80
CA GLU A 241 -31.45 -8.55 27.50
C GLU A 241 -30.95 -9.55 26.45
N LEU A 242 -31.10 -10.84 26.71
CA LEU A 242 -30.87 -11.89 25.72
C LEU A 242 -32.19 -12.21 25.04
N THR A 243 -32.14 -12.37 23.72
CA THR A 243 -33.29 -12.77 22.93
C THR A 243 -33.65 -14.22 23.25
N THR A 244 -34.92 -14.46 23.55
CA THR A 244 -35.46 -15.81 23.76
C THR A 244 -36.53 -16.11 22.71
N GLY A 245 -36.60 -17.35 22.26
CA GLY A 245 -37.51 -17.78 21.21
C GLY A 245 -37.35 -19.26 20.88
N GLU A 246 -38.34 -19.84 20.20
CA GLU A 246 -38.36 -21.27 19.85
C GLU A 246 -37.15 -21.69 18.98
N ASN A 247 -36.70 -20.78 18.11
CA ASN A 247 -35.57 -20.98 17.20
C ASN A 247 -34.28 -20.26 17.63
N THR A 248 -34.23 -19.81 18.88
CA THR A 248 -33.03 -19.23 19.49
C THR A 248 -32.36 -20.26 20.39
N ARG A 249 -31.06 -20.47 20.24
CA ARG A 249 -30.28 -21.46 21.00
C ARG A 249 -29.18 -20.74 21.78
N GLY A 250 -29.15 -20.89 23.11
CA GLY A 250 -28.11 -20.28 23.94
C GLY A 250 -28.18 -18.75 24.00
N ALA A 251 -27.04 -18.10 24.25
CA ALA A 251 -26.98 -16.64 24.38
C ALA A 251 -26.98 -15.95 23.00
N VAL A 252 -28.01 -15.16 22.73
CA VAL A 252 -28.19 -14.43 21.48
C VAL A 252 -28.69 -13.01 21.78
N ILE A 253 -28.16 -12.02 21.06
CA ILE A 253 -28.65 -10.64 21.08
C ILE A 253 -29.13 -10.28 19.67
N VAL A 254 -30.38 -9.86 19.55
CA VAL A 254 -30.95 -9.32 18.31
C VAL A 254 -31.37 -7.88 18.56
N HIS A 255 -30.84 -6.94 17.75
CA HIS A 255 -31.23 -5.54 17.85
C HIS A 255 -32.73 -5.36 17.50
N PRO A 256 -33.48 -4.46 18.18
CA PRO A 256 -34.92 -4.29 17.95
C PRO A 256 -35.33 -3.92 16.51
N THR A 257 -34.43 -3.30 15.74
CA THR A 257 -34.67 -2.94 14.33
C THR A 257 -34.32 -4.05 13.34
N ALA A 258 -33.73 -5.16 13.80
CA ALA A 258 -33.42 -6.30 12.95
C ALA A 258 -34.68 -7.13 12.67
N THR A 259 -34.77 -7.66 11.45
CA THR A 259 -35.87 -8.53 11.03
C THR A 259 -35.34 -9.96 10.89
N VAL A 260 -35.91 -10.90 11.65
CA VAL A 260 -35.54 -12.31 11.61
C VAL A 260 -36.77 -13.14 11.26
N ASP A 261 -36.68 -13.92 10.19
CA ASP A 261 -37.75 -14.81 9.78
C ASP A 261 -38.04 -15.88 10.86
N PRO A 262 -39.31 -16.24 11.13
CA PRO A 262 -39.65 -17.24 12.15
C PRO A 262 -38.99 -18.60 11.96
N THR A 263 -38.59 -18.97 10.74
CA THR A 263 -37.94 -20.26 10.44
C THR A 263 -36.41 -20.21 10.54
N ALA A 264 -35.81 -19.03 10.71
CA ALA A 264 -34.37 -18.88 10.88
C ALA A 264 -33.94 -19.34 12.29
N VAL A 265 -32.75 -19.93 12.40
CA VAL A 265 -32.19 -20.43 13.66
C VAL A 265 -30.96 -19.63 14.06
N LEU A 266 -31.00 -19.05 15.25
CA LEU A 266 -29.90 -18.23 15.78
C LEU A 266 -29.27 -18.91 17.00
N GLY A 267 -27.95 -19.02 17.01
CA GLY A 267 -27.16 -19.40 18.17
C GLY A 267 -26.57 -20.81 18.13
N PRO A 268 -25.69 -21.14 19.10
CA PRO A 268 -25.29 -20.30 20.24
C PRO A 268 -24.36 -19.14 19.88
N ASN A 269 -24.32 -18.13 20.76
CA ASN A 269 -23.38 -17.01 20.74
C ASN A 269 -23.46 -16.14 19.48
N VAL A 270 -24.62 -15.53 19.25
CA VAL A 270 -24.88 -14.71 18.07
C VAL A 270 -25.25 -13.29 18.44
N VAL A 271 -24.73 -12.34 17.68
CA VAL A 271 -25.11 -10.92 17.73
C VAL A 271 -25.65 -10.53 16.36
N VAL A 272 -26.87 -9.98 16.34
CA VAL A 272 -27.50 -9.42 15.14
C VAL A 272 -27.67 -7.91 15.32
N GLY A 273 -26.98 -7.15 14.48
CA GLY A 273 -26.92 -5.69 14.49
C GLY A 273 -28.18 -4.97 14.03
N PRO A 274 -28.21 -3.64 14.15
CA PRO A 274 -29.33 -2.82 13.71
C PRO A 274 -29.59 -2.97 12.22
N GLY A 275 -30.87 -2.97 11.83
CA GLY A 275 -31.29 -3.07 10.43
C GLY A 275 -30.92 -4.37 9.71
N CYS A 276 -30.37 -5.36 10.41
CA CYS A 276 -30.04 -6.65 9.81
C CYS A 276 -31.29 -7.41 9.40
N VAL A 277 -31.19 -8.18 8.32
CA VAL A 277 -32.27 -9.04 7.83
C VAL A 277 -31.77 -10.48 7.74
N VAL A 278 -32.42 -11.40 8.44
CA VAL A 278 -32.13 -12.84 8.38
C VAL A 278 -33.33 -13.55 7.75
N ASP A 279 -33.17 -14.00 6.50
CA ASP A 279 -34.25 -14.60 5.71
C ASP A 279 -34.57 -16.06 6.14
N ALA A 280 -35.65 -16.60 5.58
CA ALA A 280 -36.21 -17.90 5.94
C ALA A 280 -35.19 -19.06 5.89
N GLY A 281 -35.20 -19.90 6.92
CA GLY A 281 -34.36 -21.09 7.05
C GLY A 281 -32.87 -20.84 7.20
N ALA A 282 -32.41 -19.58 7.27
CA ALA A 282 -31.02 -19.24 7.51
C ALA A 282 -30.57 -19.67 8.92
N ARG A 283 -29.28 -19.93 9.08
CA ARG A 283 -28.68 -20.37 10.35
C ARG A 283 -27.47 -19.52 10.67
N VAL A 284 -27.44 -18.95 11.86
CA VAL A 284 -26.31 -18.14 12.33
C VAL A 284 -25.81 -18.72 13.64
N VAL A 285 -24.50 -18.98 13.74
CA VAL A 285 -23.88 -19.61 14.91
C VAL A 285 -22.53 -18.95 15.21
N GLY A 286 -22.27 -18.60 16.47
CA GLY A 286 -20.95 -18.13 16.89
C GLY A 286 -20.44 -16.88 16.17
N SER A 287 -21.35 -16.08 15.60
CA SER A 287 -21.05 -15.04 14.59
C SER A 287 -21.64 -13.68 14.97
N ALA A 288 -21.04 -12.61 14.45
CA ALA A 288 -21.53 -11.25 14.57
C ALA A 288 -21.97 -10.73 13.19
N LEU A 289 -23.22 -10.26 13.10
CA LEU A 289 -23.74 -9.55 11.93
C LEU A 289 -23.77 -8.05 12.26
N LEU A 290 -22.95 -7.26 11.57
CA LEU A 290 -22.90 -5.81 11.80
C LEU A 290 -24.05 -5.10 11.07
N GLU A 291 -24.29 -3.82 11.39
CA GLU A 291 -25.44 -3.05 10.91
C GLU A 291 -25.71 -3.19 9.40
N GLY A 292 -26.99 -3.30 9.05
CA GLY A 292 -27.43 -3.36 7.64
C GLY A 292 -27.13 -4.68 6.92
N THR A 293 -26.57 -5.68 7.61
CA THR A 293 -26.25 -6.98 7.00
C THR A 293 -27.51 -7.76 6.64
N ARG A 294 -27.52 -8.38 5.45
CA ARG A 294 -28.57 -9.32 5.04
C ARG A 294 -28.03 -10.73 4.85
N VAL A 295 -28.68 -11.72 5.47
CA VAL A 295 -28.41 -13.14 5.28
C VAL A 295 -29.56 -13.77 4.50
N GLY A 296 -29.26 -14.24 3.28
CA GLY A 296 -30.22 -14.86 2.38
C GLY A 296 -30.77 -16.20 2.87
N ALA A 297 -31.88 -16.61 2.27
CA ALA A 297 -32.62 -17.81 2.68
C ALA A 297 -31.76 -19.08 2.63
N HIS A 298 -31.93 -19.94 3.62
CA HIS A 298 -31.24 -21.23 3.76
C HIS A 298 -29.70 -21.16 3.85
N SER A 299 -29.13 -19.97 4.07
CA SER A 299 -27.68 -19.79 4.22
C SER A 299 -27.21 -20.06 5.65
N LEU A 300 -25.97 -20.55 5.78
CA LEU A 300 -25.29 -20.78 7.06
C LEU A 300 -24.17 -19.75 7.25
N VAL A 301 -24.17 -19.07 8.39
CA VAL A 301 -23.06 -18.23 8.86
C VAL A 301 -22.56 -18.79 10.18
N ALA A 302 -21.33 -19.28 10.21
CA ALA A 302 -20.73 -19.94 11.36
C ALA A 302 -19.38 -19.32 11.74
N ASP A 303 -19.19 -19.04 13.03
CA ASP A 303 -17.92 -18.57 13.58
C ASP A 303 -17.28 -17.40 12.80
N SER A 304 -18.05 -16.43 12.29
CA SER A 304 -17.58 -15.41 11.35
C SER A 304 -18.07 -14.00 11.72
N ILE A 305 -17.43 -12.97 11.16
CA ILE A 305 -17.85 -11.56 11.31
C ILE A 305 -18.28 -11.03 9.95
N ILE A 306 -19.53 -10.58 9.85
CA ILE A 306 -20.08 -10.03 8.62
C ILE A 306 -20.17 -8.51 8.75
N GLY A 307 -19.34 -7.81 7.97
CA GLY A 307 -19.20 -6.35 8.03
C GLY A 307 -20.43 -5.58 7.56
N TRP A 308 -20.46 -4.28 7.84
CA TRP A 308 -21.61 -3.39 7.63
C TRP A 308 -22.18 -3.49 6.21
N ASN A 309 -23.50 -3.39 6.06
CA ASN A 309 -24.20 -3.36 4.77
C ASN A 309 -23.90 -4.55 3.83
N SER A 310 -23.34 -5.64 4.35
CA SER A 310 -23.00 -6.81 3.52
C SER A 310 -24.21 -7.68 3.24
N VAL A 311 -24.24 -8.32 2.07
CA VAL A 311 -25.30 -9.21 1.63
C VAL A 311 -24.74 -10.59 1.40
N ILE A 312 -25.28 -11.60 2.09
CA ILE A 312 -25.01 -13.00 1.84
C ILE A 312 -26.18 -13.53 1.00
N GLY A 313 -25.89 -14.11 -0.17
CA GLY A 313 -26.87 -14.76 -1.03
C GLY A 313 -27.57 -15.95 -0.37
N LYS A 314 -28.47 -16.58 -1.13
CA LYS A 314 -29.21 -17.78 -0.72
C LYS A 314 -28.35 -19.02 -0.82
N TRP A 315 -28.61 -20.02 0.02
CA TRP A 315 -27.90 -21.30 0.02
C TRP A 315 -26.38 -21.19 0.18
N CYS A 316 -25.91 -20.11 0.79
CA CYS A 316 -24.50 -19.87 1.01
C CYS A 316 -24.02 -20.50 2.31
N ARG A 317 -22.72 -20.76 2.41
CA ARG A 317 -22.07 -21.24 3.63
C ARG A 317 -20.85 -20.40 3.92
N VAL A 318 -20.92 -19.53 4.93
CA VAL A 318 -19.81 -18.70 5.38
C VAL A 318 -19.35 -19.21 6.73
N GLU A 319 -18.14 -19.78 6.79
CA GLU A 319 -17.59 -20.40 7.99
C GLU A 319 -16.09 -20.19 8.15
N GLY A 320 -15.49 -20.80 9.19
CA GLY A 320 -14.03 -20.87 9.32
C GLY A 320 -13.36 -19.58 9.78
N ARG A 321 -14.06 -18.69 10.50
CA ARG A 321 -13.56 -17.35 10.89
C ARG A 321 -13.38 -16.42 9.70
N ALA A 322 -14.32 -16.47 8.76
CA ALA A 322 -14.38 -15.49 7.70
C ALA A 322 -14.68 -14.09 8.28
N VAL A 323 -14.10 -13.07 7.65
CA VAL A 323 -14.28 -11.67 8.04
C VAL A 323 -14.56 -10.87 6.79
N LEU A 324 -15.77 -10.32 6.70
CA LEU A 324 -16.17 -9.44 5.61
C LEU A 324 -16.00 -7.97 6.02
N GLY A 325 -15.47 -7.16 5.12
CA GLY A 325 -15.50 -5.70 5.21
C GLY A 325 -16.90 -5.14 5.01
N GLU A 326 -16.99 -3.83 4.85
CA GLU A 326 -18.26 -3.16 4.51
C GLU A 326 -18.71 -3.44 3.08
N ASP A 327 -20.02 -3.51 2.85
CA ASP A 327 -20.64 -3.57 1.52
C ASP A 327 -20.09 -4.73 0.67
N VAL A 328 -19.99 -5.91 1.28
CA VAL A 328 -19.61 -7.15 0.57
C VAL A 328 -20.87 -7.91 0.15
N ALA A 329 -20.98 -8.22 -1.14
CA ALA A 329 -22.07 -9.01 -1.71
C ALA A 329 -21.58 -10.41 -2.11
N ILE A 330 -22.05 -11.45 -1.43
CA ILE A 330 -21.82 -12.84 -1.79
C ILE A 330 -23.00 -13.31 -2.64
N ALA A 331 -22.73 -13.85 -3.84
CA ALA A 331 -23.74 -14.43 -4.72
C ALA A 331 -24.40 -15.68 -4.09
N ASP A 332 -25.50 -16.14 -4.68
CA ASP A 332 -26.19 -17.36 -4.25
C ASP A 332 -25.27 -18.61 -4.43
N GLU A 333 -25.45 -19.62 -3.58
CA GLU A 333 -24.79 -20.93 -3.64
C GLU A 333 -23.27 -20.91 -3.44
N ILE A 334 -22.75 -19.89 -2.75
CA ILE A 334 -21.31 -19.73 -2.49
C ILE A 334 -20.90 -20.26 -1.10
N CYS A 335 -19.77 -20.96 -1.06
CA CYS A 335 -19.12 -21.41 0.18
C CYS A 335 -17.86 -20.58 0.45
N ILE A 336 -17.70 -20.04 1.66
CA ILE A 336 -16.52 -19.31 2.12
C ILE A 336 -16.04 -19.95 3.42
N ASN A 337 -14.78 -20.35 3.46
CA ASN A 337 -14.15 -20.96 4.63
C ASN A 337 -12.89 -20.18 5.02
N GLY A 338 -13.01 -19.31 6.02
CA GLY A 338 -11.90 -18.54 6.59
C GLY A 338 -11.32 -17.44 5.70
N GLY A 339 -12.12 -16.92 4.75
CA GLY A 339 -11.73 -15.83 3.87
C GLY A 339 -11.77 -14.46 4.57
N ILE A 340 -10.77 -13.62 4.28
CA ILE A 340 -10.77 -12.20 4.66
C ILE A 340 -11.13 -11.39 3.42
N ILE A 341 -12.30 -10.75 3.42
CA ILE A 341 -12.84 -10.05 2.25
C ILE A 341 -12.81 -8.55 2.51
N LEU A 342 -12.11 -7.80 1.66
CA LEU A 342 -12.01 -6.34 1.80
C LEU A 342 -13.36 -5.65 1.52
N PRO A 343 -13.55 -4.37 1.90
CA PRO A 343 -14.78 -3.64 1.62
C PRO A 343 -15.12 -3.50 0.12
N HIS A 344 -16.41 -3.33 -0.18
CA HIS A 344 -16.98 -3.08 -1.51
C HIS A 344 -16.66 -4.19 -2.53
N LYS A 345 -16.93 -5.46 -2.17
CA LYS A 345 -16.57 -6.63 -3.00
C LYS A 345 -17.78 -7.50 -3.35
N GLY A 346 -17.80 -7.99 -4.59
CA GLY A 346 -18.73 -9.02 -5.03
C GLY A 346 -18.05 -10.38 -5.12
N ILE A 347 -18.52 -11.38 -4.37
CA ILE A 347 -18.00 -12.75 -4.39
C ILE A 347 -18.93 -13.64 -5.21
N LYS A 348 -18.42 -14.16 -6.32
CA LYS A 348 -19.16 -15.04 -7.25
C LYS A 348 -18.61 -16.47 -7.30
N ALA A 349 -17.54 -16.75 -6.57
CA ALA A 349 -16.89 -18.07 -6.53
C ALA A 349 -16.64 -18.47 -5.06
N SER A 350 -16.61 -19.79 -4.81
CA SER A 350 -16.39 -20.33 -3.47
C SER A 350 -14.92 -20.24 -3.05
N ILE A 351 -14.68 -19.95 -1.77
CA ILE A 351 -13.37 -19.89 -1.13
C ILE A 351 -13.27 -21.07 -0.15
N TYR A 352 -12.46 -22.08 -0.47
CA TYR A 352 -12.32 -23.28 0.36
C TYR A 352 -11.12 -23.22 1.31
N THR A 353 -10.13 -22.39 1.01
CA THR A 353 -8.86 -22.30 1.74
C THR A 353 -8.90 -21.15 2.77
N PRO A 354 -8.67 -21.42 4.05
CA PRO A 354 -8.57 -20.39 5.08
C PRO A 354 -7.38 -19.45 4.87
N GLY A 355 -7.55 -18.17 5.18
CA GLY A 355 -6.48 -17.16 5.08
C GLY A 355 -6.36 -16.48 3.71
N THR A 356 -7.17 -16.85 2.73
CA THR A 356 -7.27 -16.12 1.45
C THR A 356 -7.77 -14.69 1.72
N ILE A 357 -6.92 -13.70 1.44
CA ILE A 357 -7.29 -12.29 1.44
C ILE A 357 -7.81 -11.96 0.05
N PHE A 358 -9.10 -11.72 -0.09
CA PHE A 358 -9.69 -11.29 -1.35
C PHE A 358 -9.47 -9.78 -1.52
N SER A 359 -8.28 -9.42 -2.00
CA SER A 359 -8.03 -8.11 -2.60
C SER A 359 -8.40 -8.21 -4.08
N THR A 360 -9.10 -7.23 -4.63
CA THR A 360 -9.52 -7.23 -6.06
C THR A 360 -8.40 -7.72 -6.97
N MET A 361 -8.69 -8.60 -7.94
CA MET A 361 -7.88 -8.68 -9.15
C MET A 361 -7.76 -7.26 -9.71
N ARG A 362 -6.53 -6.81 -9.93
CA ARG A 362 -6.25 -5.42 -10.30
C ARG A 362 -5.59 -5.40 -11.66
N GLU A 363 -6.36 -5.54 -12.73
CA GLU A 363 -5.79 -5.72 -14.06
C GLU A 363 -5.08 -4.46 -14.56
N VAL A 364 -4.05 -4.66 -15.37
CA VAL A 364 -3.27 -3.60 -16.01
C VAL A 364 -3.15 -3.93 -17.50
N ILE A 365 -3.33 -2.93 -18.36
CA ILE A 365 -3.18 -3.10 -19.81
C ILE A 365 -1.85 -2.48 -20.24
N SER A 366 -1.02 -3.26 -20.92
CA SER A 366 0.25 -2.77 -21.48
C SER A 366 0.07 -2.37 -22.95
N ILE A 367 0.52 -1.18 -23.33
CA ILE A 367 0.41 -0.63 -24.68
C ILE A 367 1.82 -0.37 -25.20
N HIS A 368 2.19 -1.01 -26.30
CA HIS A 368 3.53 -0.96 -26.87
C HIS A 368 3.49 -0.28 -28.23
N ILE A 369 4.18 0.86 -28.36
CA ILE A 369 4.02 1.78 -29.49
C ILE A 369 5.33 1.94 -30.24
N GLY A 370 5.28 1.71 -31.55
CA GLY A 370 6.41 1.81 -32.47
C GLY A 370 7.47 0.74 -32.25
N GLN A 371 8.48 0.73 -33.12
CA GLN A 371 9.57 -0.25 -33.10
C GLN A 371 10.20 -0.45 -31.72
N ALA A 372 10.59 0.63 -31.04
CA ALA A 372 11.25 0.55 -29.74
C ALA A 372 10.33 -0.06 -28.66
N GLY A 373 9.08 0.40 -28.59
CA GLY A 373 8.07 -0.15 -27.67
C GLY A 373 7.84 -1.64 -27.91
N VAL A 374 7.61 -2.04 -29.17
CA VAL A 374 7.37 -3.44 -29.56
C VAL A 374 8.58 -4.34 -29.25
N GLN A 375 9.80 -3.89 -29.52
CA GLN A 375 11.00 -4.68 -29.24
C GLN A 375 11.28 -4.83 -27.74
N VAL A 376 11.06 -3.79 -26.94
CA VAL A 376 11.12 -3.86 -25.47
C VAL A 376 10.04 -4.81 -24.94
N ALA A 377 8.84 -4.75 -25.50
CA ALA A 377 7.72 -5.62 -25.14
C ALA A 377 8.06 -7.10 -25.33
N ASN A 378 8.68 -7.46 -26.45
CA ASN A 378 9.09 -8.85 -26.71
C ASN A 378 10.01 -9.39 -25.60
N ALA A 379 10.98 -8.59 -25.16
CA ALA A 379 11.87 -8.95 -24.06
C ALA A 379 11.12 -9.02 -22.71
N CYS A 380 10.20 -8.09 -22.45
CA CYS A 380 9.42 -8.06 -21.21
C CYS A 380 8.48 -9.27 -21.09
N TRP A 381 7.70 -9.57 -22.13
CA TRP A 381 6.74 -10.68 -22.10
C TRP A 381 7.42 -12.04 -22.15
N GLU A 382 8.57 -12.17 -22.83
CA GLU A 382 9.41 -13.36 -22.70
C GLU A 382 9.80 -13.59 -21.23
N LEU A 383 10.28 -12.54 -20.56
CA LEU A 383 10.67 -12.62 -19.15
C LEU A 383 9.47 -12.90 -18.23
N PHE A 384 8.32 -12.25 -18.44
CA PHE A 384 7.11 -12.50 -17.65
C PHE A 384 6.64 -13.95 -17.80
N CYS A 385 6.64 -14.50 -19.01
CA CYS A 385 6.29 -15.89 -19.23
C CYS A 385 7.24 -16.84 -18.48
N LEU A 386 8.55 -16.57 -18.52
CA LEU A 386 9.54 -17.38 -17.79
C LEU A 386 9.36 -17.29 -16.27
N GLU A 387 9.07 -16.11 -15.73
CA GLU A 387 8.84 -15.94 -14.29
C GLU A 387 7.58 -16.64 -13.78
N HIS A 388 6.53 -16.69 -14.62
CA HIS A 388 5.25 -17.34 -14.27
C HIS A 388 5.16 -18.80 -14.74
N GLY A 389 6.16 -19.33 -15.44
CA GLY A 389 6.15 -20.69 -15.97
C GLY A 389 5.17 -20.91 -17.13
N ILE A 390 4.78 -19.83 -17.81
CA ILE A 390 3.90 -19.85 -18.99
C ILE A 390 4.74 -20.21 -20.22
N GLN A 391 4.27 -21.19 -20.97
CA GLN A 391 4.93 -21.64 -22.20
C GLN A 391 4.63 -20.66 -23.37
N PRO A 392 5.44 -20.67 -24.45
CA PRO A 392 5.23 -19.77 -25.58
C PRO A 392 3.88 -19.90 -26.31
N ASP A 393 3.18 -21.01 -26.12
CA ASP A 393 1.81 -21.25 -26.63
C ASP A 393 0.71 -20.71 -25.69
N GLY A 394 1.09 -20.16 -24.54
CA GLY A 394 0.21 -19.64 -23.49
C GLY A 394 -0.29 -20.71 -22.51
N GLN A 395 0.16 -21.96 -22.62
CA GLN A 395 -0.20 -23.02 -21.66
C GLN A 395 0.65 -22.91 -20.40
N MET A 396 0.05 -23.21 -19.25
CA MET A 396 0.73 -23.24 -17.96
C MET A 396 0.55 -24.62 -17.32
N PRO A 397 1.49 -25.57 -17.52
CA PRO A 397 1.34 -26.94 -17.04
C PRO A 397 1.24 -27.10 -15.51
N SER A 398 1.74 -26.11 -14.77
CA SER A 398 1.70 -26.05 -13.30
C SER A 398 0.35 -25.59 -12.75
N ASP A 399 -0.49 -24.95 -13.56
CA ASP A 399 -1.81 -24.51 -13.16
C ASP A 399 -2.80 -25.67 -13.33
N THR A 400 -3.36 -26.13 -12.20
CA THR A 400 -4.37 -27.20 -12.17
C THR A 400 -5.77 -26.65 -11.88
N THR A 401 -5.89 -25.32 -11.75
CA THR A 401 -7.08 -24.60 -11.30
C THR A 401 -7.73 -23.83 -12.43
N PHE A 402 -8.29 -24.58 -13.39
CA PHE A 402 -9.08 -24.02 -14.49
C PHE A 402 -10.20 -23.10 -13.97
N GLY A 403 -10.11 -21.79 -14.27
CA GLY A 403 -11.12 -20.80 -13.88
C GLY A 403 -11.32 -20.61 -12.37
N GLY A 404 -10.32 -20.93 -11.53
CA GLY A 404 -10.44 -20.90 -10.06
C GLY A 404 -9.22 -20.44 -9.27
N GLY A 405 -8.10 -20.10 -9.92
CA GLY A 405 -6.91 -19.56 -9.25
C GLY A 405 -6.94 -18.04 -9.21
N ASP A 406 -7.07 -17.45 -8.02
CA ASP A 406 -6.92 -16.01 -7.77
C ASP A 406 -5.42 -15.65 -7.75
N ASP A 407 -4.71 -16.02 -8.82
CA ASP A 407 -3.27 -15.87 -8.91
C ASP A 407 -2.91 -14.44 -9.32
N ALA A 408 -1.94 -13.84 -8.62
CA ALA A 408 -1.49 -12.46 -8.82
C ALA A 408 -1.03 -12.13 -10.26
N PHE A 409 -0.77 -13.14 -11.10
CA PHE A 409 -0.42 -12.94 -12.51
C PHE A 409 -1.62 -12.63 -13.42
N ASN A 410 -2.86 -12.90 -12.99
CA ASN A 410 -4.08 -12.51 -13.72
C ASN A 410 -4.23 -10.98 -13.89
N THR A 411 -3.46 -10.22 -13.12
CA THR A 411 -3.24 -8.79 -13.31
C THR A 411 -2.74 -8.47 -14.73
N PHE A 412 -1.86 -9.30 -15.30
CA PHE A 412 -1.21 -9.10 -16.60
C PHE A 412 -1.70 -10.08 -17.68
N PHE A 413 -2.25 -11.23 -17.28
CA PHE A 413 -2.77 -12.25 -18.19
C PHE A 413 -4.28 -12.40 -18.06
N SER A 414 -4.92 -12.79 -19.15
CA SER A 414 -6.33 -13.22 -19.18
C SER A 414 -6.37 -14.71 -19.48
N GLU A 415 -7.18 -15.46 -18.73
CA GLU A 415 -7.36 -16.89 -18.95
C GLU A 415 -8.50 -17.12 -19.95
N THR A 416 -8.26 -17.93 -20.97
CA THR A 416 -9.30 -18.40 -21.88
C THR A 416 -9.89 -19.72 -21.37
N GLY A 417 -11.11 -20.05 -21.78
CA GLY A 417 -11.76 -21.33 -21.44
C GLY A 417 -11.10 -22.59 -22.01
N ALA A 418 -9.88 -22.50 -22.56
CA ALA A 418 -9.02 -23.61 -22.97
C ALA A 418 -7.72 -23.71 -22.13
N GLY A 419 -7.63 -22.96 -21.02
CA GLY A 419 -6.46 -22.93 -20.13
C GLY A 419 -5.27 -22.13 -20.69
N LYS A 420 -5.50 -21.39 -21.78
CA LYS A 420 -4.47 -20.54 -22.38
C LYS A 420 -4.50 -19.16 -21.76
N HIS A 421 -3.34 -18.72 -21.30
CA HIS A 421 -3.07 -17.41 -20.73
C HIS A 421 -2.64 -16.43 -21.83
N VAL A 422 -3.45 -15.40 -22.05
CA VAL A 422 -3.24 -14.38 -23.09
C VAL A 422 -2.88 -13.06 -22.43
N PRO A 423 -1.73 -12.44 -22.77
CA PRO A 423 -1.33 -11.14 -22.27
C PRO A 423 -2.40 -10.05 -22.47
N ARG A 424 -2.57 -9.20 -21.47
CA ARG A 424 -3.34 -7.95 -21.55
C ARG A 424 -2.48 -6.86 -22.20
N ALA A 425 -2.08 -7.10 -23.45
CA ALA A 425 -1.18 -6.24 -24.20
C ALA A 425 -1.80 -5.80 -25.52
N VAL A 426 -1.46 -4.60 -25.97
CA VAL A 426 -1.72 -4.09 -27.32
C VAL A 426 -0.39 -3.65 -27.92
N PHE A 427 -0.12 -4.10 -29.14
CA PHE A 427 1.06 -3.72 -29.91
C PHE A 427 0.59 -2.90 -31.10
N VAL A 428 1.19 -1.72 -31.27
CA VAL A 428 0.83 -0.79 -32.33
C VAL A 428 2.08 -0.29 -33.02
N ASP A 429 2.11 -0.41 -34.33
CA ASP A 429 3.09 0.27 -35.16
C ASP A 429 2.44 0.73 -36.47
N LEU A 430 2.90 1.84 -37.01
CA LEU A 430 2.38 2.39 -38.27
C LEU A 430 2.95 1.64 -39.49
N GLU A 431 4.01 0.86 -39.30
CA GLU A 431 4.50 -0.11 -40.28
C GLU A 431 4.42 -1.56 -39.76
N PRO A 432 4.37 -2.56 -40.66
CA PRO A 432 4.15 -3.94 -40.24
C PRO A 432 5.42 -4.68 -39.79
N THR A 433 6.62 -4.23 -40.14
CA THR A 433 7.87 -5.00 -40.06
C THR A 433 8.10 -5.63 -38.69
N VAL A 434 8.08 -4.81 -37.64
CA VAL A 434 8.45 -5.23 -36.28
C VAL A 434 7.37 -6.09 -35.64
N ILE A 435 6.10 -5.83 -35.96
CA ILE A 435 4.97 -6.64 -35.47
C ILE A 435 4.89 -7.97 -36.22
N ASP A 436 5.29 -8.03 -37.49
CA ASP A 436 5.37 -9.28 -38.24
C ASP A 436 6.45 -10.23 -37.66
N GLU A 437 7.52 -9.70 -37.07
CA GLU A 437 8.46 -10.49 -36.27
C GLU A 437 7.77 -11.13 -35.05
N VAL A 438 6.85 -10.41 -34.38
CA VAL A 438 6.04 -10.97 -33.28
C VAL A 438 5.09 -12.06 -33.78
N ARG A 439 4.44 -11.83 -34.93
CA ARG A 439 3.51 -12.78 -35.56
C ARG A 439 4.20 -14.06 -36.05
N THR A 440 5.50 -14.01 -36.33
CA THR A 440 6.28 -15.14 -36.85
C THR A 440 7.26 -15.75 -35.84
N GLY A 441 7.54 -15.04 -34.75
CA GLY A 441 8.49 -15.42 -33.72
C GLY A 441 8.01 -16.54 -32.78
N THR A 442 8.80 -16.78 -31.73
CA THR A 442 8.58 -17.86 -30.75
C THR A 442 7.23 -17.76 -30.05
N TYR A 443 6.85 -16.53 -29.65
CA TYR A 443 5.61 -16.25 -28.91
C TYR A 443 4.42 -15.90 -29.81
N ARG A 444 4.46 -16.27 -31.11
CA ARG A 444 3.37 -15.99 -32.07
C ARG A 444 2.00 -16.48 -31.65
N GLN A 445 1.94 -17.53 -30.83
CA GLN A 445 0.69 -18.10 -30.34
C GLN A 445 0.24 -17.45 -29.04
N LEU A 446 1.07 -16.69 -28.34
CA LEU A 446 0.74 -16.13 -27.04
C LEU A 446 -0.33 -15.03 -27.15
N TYR A 447 -0.16 -14.10 -28.08
CA TYR A 447 -1.01 -12.92 -28.25
C TYR A 447 -2.28 -13.21 -29.05
N HIS A 448 -3.33 -12.43 -28.79
CA HIS A 448 -4.49 -12.45 -29.66
C HIS A 448 -4.18 -11.65 -30.94
N PRO A 449 -4.48 -12.15 -32.15
CA PRO A 449 -4.13 -11.45 -33.40
C PRO A 449 -4.68 -10.03 -33.51
N GLU A 450 -5.84 -9.77 -32.90
CA GLU A 450 -6.45 -8.43 -32.90
C GLU A 450 -5.75 -7.43 -31.96
N GLN A 451 -4.84 -7.88 -31.10
CA GLN A 451 -3.98 -7.03 -30.27
C GLN A 451 -2.74 -6.54 -31.04
N LEU A 452 -2.44 -7.12 -32.21
CA LEU A 452 -1.26 -6.81 -33.02
C LEU A 452 -1.66 -5.92 -34.20
N ILE A 453 -1.63 -4.60 -33.99
CA ILE A 453 -2.19 -3.59 -34.89
C ILE A 453 -1.06 -2.97 -35.71
N THR A 454 -1.20 -3.04 -37.04
CA THR A 454 -0.19 -2.55 -37.99
C THR A 454 -0.82 -1.59 -39.00
N GLY A 455 -0.18 -0.44 -39.21
CA GLY A 455 -0.47 0.43 -40.35
C GLY A 455 0.19 -0.07 -41.65
N LYS A 456 0.19 0.79 -42.67
CA LYS A 456 0.82 0.52 -43.97
C LYS A 456 2.03 1.39 -44.27
N GLU A 457 2.05 2.58 -43.69
CA GLU A 457 3.09 3.60 -43.90
C GLU A 457 3.61 4.05 -42.55
N ASP A 458 4.93 4.15 -42.42
CA ASP A 458 5.55 4.62 -41.20
C ASP A 458 5.43 6.15 -41.03
N ALA A 459 5.76 6.60 -39.82
CA ALA A 459 5.90 8.03 -39.54
C ALA A 459 7.25 8.61 -40.02
N ALA A 460 8.16 7.81 -40.58
CA ALA A 460 9.45 8.25 -41.13
C ALA A 460 10.25 9.21 -40.22
N ASN A 461 10.29 8.92 -38.92
CA ASN A 461 10.90 9.76 -37.88
C ASN A 461 10.34 11.19 -37.78
N ASN A 462 9.07 11.39 -38.15
CA ASN A 462 8.38 12.68 -38.07
C ASN A 462 7.21 12.61 -37.10
N TYR A 463 7.30 13.34 -35.97
CA TYR A 463 6.23 13.48 -34.98
C TYR A 463 4.89 13.86 -35.63
N ALA A 464 4.89 14.82 -36.55
CA ALA A 464 3.65 15.32 -37.16
C ALA A 464 2.93 14.23 -37.98
N ARG A 465 3.66 13.32 -38.62
CA ARG A 465 3.04 12.16 -39.28
C ARG A 465 2.37 11.22 -38.30
N GLY A 466 3.06 10.93 -37.20
CA GLY A 466 2.54 10.08 -36.13
C GLY A 466 1.34 10.69 -35.41
N HIS A 467 1.28 12.02 -35.28
CA HIS A 467 0.26 12.70 -34.50
C HIS A 467 -0.93 13.21 -35.35
N TYR A 468 -0.65 13.84 -36.50
CA TYR A 468 -1.65 14.60 -37.25
C TYR A 468 -2.19 13.90 -38.50
N THR A 469 -1.36 13.17 -39.24
CA THR A 469 -1.76 12.55 -40.51
C THR A 469 -2.01 11.05 -40.36
N ILE A 470 -0.95 10.24 -40.42
CA ILE A 470 -1.05 8.77 -40.45
C ILE A 470 -1.62 8.23 -39.14
N GLY A 471 -1.23 8.78 -37.98
CA GLY A 471 -1.72 8.29 -36.69
C GLY A 471 -3.22 8.47 -36.48
N LYS A 472 -3.82 9.53 -37.03
CA LYS A 472 -5.26 9.75 -36.95
C LYS A 472 -6.07 8.70 -37.69
N GLU A 473 -5.50 8.08 -38.72
CA GLU A 473 -6.19 7.02 -39.46
C GLU A 473 -6.33 5.72 -38.65
N ILE A 474 -5.44 5.48 -37.68
CA ILE A 474 -5.38 4.21 -36.92
C ILE A 474 -5.83 4.34 -35.47
N VAL A 475 -5.84 5.55 -34.89
CA VAL A 475 -6.11 5.78 -33.45
C VAL A 475 -7.46 5.20 -33.01
N ASP A 476 -8.51 5.36 -33.81
CA ASP A 476 -9.85 4.85 -33.47
C ASP A 476 -9.89 3.32 -33.41
N LEU A 477 -9.13 2.65 -34.28
CA LEU A 477 -8.98 1.20 -34.25
C LEU A 477 -8.27 0.76 -32.98
N VAL A 478 -7.18 1.45 -32.61
CA VAL A 478 -6.40 1.14 -31.40
C VAL A 478 -7.24 1.32 -30.15
N LEU A 479 -8.00 2.43 -30.04
CA LEU A 479 -8.90 2.69 -28.92
C LEU A 479 -10.01 1.64 -28.81
N ASP A 480 -10.58 1.18 -29.93
CA ASP A 480 -11.56 0.09 -29.90
C ASP A 480 -10.97 -1.22 -29.34
N ARG A 481 -9.71 -1.53 -29.67
CA ARG A 481 -9.02 -2.72 -29.14
C ARG A 481 -8.69 -2.58 -27.67
N ILE A 482 -8.22 -1.41 -27.23
CA ILE A 482 -7.98 -1.12 -25.82
C ILE A 482 -9.29 -1.22 -25.02
N ARG A 483 -10.38 -0.66 -25.54
CA ARG A 483 -11.70 -0.74 -24.92
C ARG A 483 -12.17 -2.17 -24.73
N LYS A 484 -12.02 -3.04 -25.74
CA LYS A 484 -12.36 -4.47 -25.59
C LYS A 484 -11.57 -5.16 -24.48
N LEU A 485 -10.29 -4.81 -24.30
CA LEU A 485 -9.51 -5.34 -23.18
C LEU A 485 -9.94 -4.75 -21.84
N ALA A 486 -10.27 -3.46 -21.79
CA ALA A 486 -10.76 -2.80 -20.59
C ALA A 486 -12.12 -3.37 -20.14
N ASP A 487 -13.04 -3.63 -21.08
CA ASP A 487 -14.34 -4.26 -20.81
C ASP A 487 -14.20 -5.68 -20.26
N ASN A 488 -13.12 -6.38 -20.61
CA ASN A 488 -12.77 -7.69 -20.08
C ASN A 488 -12.05 -7.64 -18.71
N CYS A 489 -11.80 -6.44 -18.16
CA CYS A 489 -11.21 -6.27 -16.84
C CYS A 489 -12.31 -6.04 -15.80
N THR A 490 -12.18 -6.65 -14.63
CA THR A 490 -13.10 -6.45 -13.51
C THR A 490 -12.76 -5.22 -12.67
N GLY A 491 -11.47 -4.84 -12.65
CA GLY A 491 -10.93 -3.73 -11.86
C GLY A 491 -9.67 -3.14 -12.46
N LEU A 492 -9.77 -2.62 -13.70
CA LEU A 492 -8.66 -1.96 -14.41
C LEU A 492 -8.05 -0.84 -13.56
N GLN A 493 -6.76 -0.95 -13.22
CA GLN A 493 -6.01 0.09 -12.51
C GLN A 493 -5.61 1.23 -13.44
N GLY A 494 -5.08 0.88 -14.60
CA GLY A 494 -4.37 1.81 -15.45
C GLY A 494 -3.69 1.17 -16.64
N PHE A 495 -2.88 1.99 -17.32
CA PHE A 495 -2.14 1.63 -18.52
C PHE A 495 -0.64 1.72 -18.28
N LEU A 496 0.11 0.74 -18.81
CA LEU A 496 1.55 0.83 -18.94
C LEU A 496 1.87 1.14 -20.39
N VAL A 497 2.44 2.30 -20.70
CA VAL A 497 2.71 2.72 -22.08
C VAL A 497 4.21 2.65 -22.35
N PHE A 498 4.60 1.96 -23.41
CA PHE A 498 5.99 1.74 -23.79
C PHE A 498 6.24 2.36 -25.15
N HIS A 499 7.10 3.37 -25.22
CA HIS A 499 7.41 4.07 -26.47
C HIS A 499 8.78 4.75 -26.42
N ALA A 500 9.24 5.23 -27.57
CA ALA A 500 10.45 6.03 -27.69
C ALA A 500 10.11 7.45 -28.12
N VAL A 501 10.63 8.44 -27.40
CA VAL A 501 10.38 9.86 -27.67
C VAL A 501 11.10 10.37 -28.93
N GLY A 502 12.12 9.64 -29.42
CA GLY A 502 12.89 10.03 -30.60
C GLY A 502 12.28 9.62 -31.95
N GLY A 503 11.48 8.56 -32.00
CA GLY A 503 10.93 8.02 -33.25
C GLY A 503 9.56 8.58 -33.59
N GLY A 504 9.20 8.71 -34.87
CA GLY A 504 7.96 9.39 -35.28
C GLY A 504 6.66 8.71 -34.81
N THR A 505 6.61 7.38 -34.81
CA THR A 505 5.46 6.62 -34.28
C THR A 505 5.44 6.67 -32.76
N GLY A 506 6.57 6.40 -32.11
CA GLY A 506 6.68 6.39 -30.64
C GLY A 506 6.33 7.74 -30.02
N SER A 507 6.81 8.83 -30.61
CA SER A 507 6.53 10.19 -30.17
C SER A 507 5.13 10.64 -30.58
N GLY A 508 4.88 10.79 -31.88
CA GLY A 508 3.66 11.40 -32.41
C GLY A 508 2.39 10.62 -32.11
N PHE A 509 2.38 9.33 -32.47
CA PHE A 509 1.23 8.47 -32.20
C PHE A 509 1.10 8.16 -30.71
N GLY A 510 2.23 8.07 -29.98
CA GLY A 510 2.23 7.95 -28.52
C GLY A 510 1.51 9.10 -27.84
N SER A 511 1.90 10.35 -28.15
CA SER A 511 1.24 11.56 -27.67
C SER A 511 -0.25 11.59 -28.00
N LEU A 512 -0.61 11.33 -29.25
CA LEU A 512 -2.02 11.28 -29.69
C LEU A 512 -2.83 10.24 -28.89
N LEU A 513 -2.25 9.07 -28.63
CA LEU A 513 -2.94 8.03 -27.89
C LEU A 513 -3.11 8.39 -26.41
N LEU A 514 -2.10 9.00 -25.78
CA LEU A 514 -2.17 9.45 -24.39
C LEU A 514 -3.25 10.52 -24.17
N GLU A 515 -3.38 11.47 -25.10
CA GLU A 515 -4.47 12.45 -25.12
C GLU A 515 -5.84 11.75 -25.11
N ARG A 516 -6.04 10.79 -26.00
CA ARG A 516 -7.31 10.06 -26.12
C ARG A 516 -7.59 9.18 -24.91
N LEU A 517 -6.58 8.51 -24.37
CA LEU A 517 -6.71 7.74 -23.13
C LEU A 517 -7.07 8.62 -21.94
N SER A 518 -6.56 9.86 -21.89
CA SER A 518 -6.91 10.81 -20.83
C SER A 518 -8.37 11.28 -20.95
N VAL A 519 -8.90 11.40 -22.16
CA VAL A 519 -10.32 11.70 -22.39
C VAL A 519 -11.23 10.52 -22.01
N ASP A 520 -10.93 9.32 -22.50
CA ASP A 520 -11.80 8.15 -22.31
C ASP A 520 -11.65 7.52 -20.90
N TYR A 521 -10.46 7.60 -20.32
CA TYR A 521 -10.08 6.95 -19.06
C TYR A 521 -9.41 7.90 -18.06
N GLY A 522 -9.87 9.15 -17.96
CA GLY A 522 -9.22 10.19 -17.14
C GLY A 522 -9.00 9.90 -15.65
N LYS A 523 -9.71 8.92 -15.06
CA LYS A 523 -9.49 8.47 -13.66
C LYS A 523 -8.48 7.33 -13.51
N LYS A 524 -7.95 6.80 -14.61
CA LYS A 524 -7.04 5.65 -14.62
C LYS A 524 -5.60 6.13 -14.72
N SER A 525 -4.72 5.53 -13.92
CA SER A 525 -3.30 5.91 -13.89
C SER A 525 -2.60 5.48 -15.18
N LYS A 526 -1.67 6.30 -15.67
CA LYS A 526 -0.85 6.06 -16.86
C LYS A 526 0.62 6.12 -16.45
N LEU A 527 1.29 4.97 -16.52
CA LEU A 527 2.70 4.82 -16.20
C LEU A 527 3.47 4.56 -17.50
N ASP A 528 4.33 5.49 -17.87
CA ASP A 528 5.07 5.43 -19.12
C ASP A 528 6.50 4.92 -18.90
N PHE A 529 6.96 4.07 -19.81
CA PHE A 529 8.36 3.66 -19.94
C PHE A 529 8.90 4.24 -21.24
N THR A 530 9.66 5.32 -21.13
CA THR A 530 10.07 6.14 -22.27
C THR A 530 11.54 5.94 -22.58
N VAL A 531 11.82 5.52 -23.82
CA VAL A 531 13.18 5.36 -24.32
C VAL A 531 13.67 6.69 -24.90
N TYR A 532 14.68 7.26 -24.26
CA TYR A 532 15.31 8.51 -24.65
C TYR A 532 16.46 8.29 -25.63
N PRO A 533 16.61 9.18 -26.65
CA PRO A 533 17.64 9.05 -27.67
C PRO A 533 19.03 9.42 -27.16
N SER A 534 20.05 8.76 -27.72
CA SER A 534 21.46 9.04 -27.49
C SER A 534 22.18 9.36 -28.80
N PRO A 535 23.06 10.38 -28.87
CA PRO A 535 23.82 10.69 -30.07
C PRO A 535 24.72 9.55 -30.58
N GLN A 536 25.10 8.58 -29.75
CA GLN A 536 25.93 7.44 -30.18
C GLN A 536 25.13 6.33 -30.87
N VAL A 537 23.84 6.21 -30.53
CA VAL A 537 22.93 5.16 -30.99
C VAL A 537 21.77 5.73 -31.84
N SER A 538 21.71 7.06 -31.96
CA SER A 538 20.71 7.81 -32.71
C SER A 538 20.74 7.43 -34.18
N THR A 539 19.57 7.12 -34.73
CA THR A 539 19.42 6.74 -36.13
C THR A 539 18.83 7.88 -36.96
N ALA A 540 18.23 8.88 -36.31
CA ALA A 540 17.60 10.02 -36.97
C ALA A 540 18.08 11.37 -36.42
N VAL A 541 18.44 12.27 -37.34
CA VAL A 541 18.93 13.62 -37.03
C VAL A 541 17.86 14.48 -36.33
N VAL A 542 16.58 14.21 -36.58
CA VAL A 542 15.45 14.98 -36.06
C VAL A 542 14.90 14.47 -34.72
N GLU A 543 15.55 13.49 -34.09
CA GLU A 543 15.16 12.97 -32.77
C GLU A 543 15.00 14.06 -31.69
N PRO A 544 15.82 15.15 -31.64
CA PRO A 544 15.59 16.22 -30.68
C PRO A 544 14.22 16.89 -30.84
N TYR A 545 13.75 17.13 -32.07
CA TYR A 545 12.42 17.71 -32.30
C TYR A 545 11.31 16.79 -31.81
N ASN A 546 11.37 15.51 -32.20
CA ASN A 546 10.40 14.52 -31.75
C ASN A 546 10.36 14.40 -30.23
N SER A 547 11.53 14.46 -29.58
CA SER A 547 11.63 14.30 -28.12
C SER A 547 10.98 15.47 -27.39
N ILE A 548 11.26 16.71 -27.79
CA ILE A 548 10.66 17.91 -27.17
C ILE A 548 9.14 17.90 -27.32
N LEU A 549 8.65 17.62 -28.54
CA LEU A 549 7.21 17.56 -28.81
C LEU A 549 6.51 16.43 -28.04
N SER A 550 7.14 15.26 -27.94
CA SER A 550 6.60 14.15 -27.16
C SER A 550 6.57 14.46 -25.66
N THR A 551 7.66 15.02 -25.12
CA THR A 551 7.77 15.36 -23.70
C THR A 551 6.75 16.43 -23.29
N HIS A 552 6.46 17.39 -24.17
CA HIS A 552 5.38 18.35 -23.96
C HIS A 552 4.01 17.65 -23.76
N SER A 553 3.66 16.65 -24.58
CA SER A 553 2.43 15.89 -24.36
C SER A 553 2.49 14.98 -23.12
N LEU A 554 3.67 14.42 -22.81
CA LEU A 554 3.86 13.58 -21.62
C LEU A 554 3.55 14.35 -20.33
N LEU A 555 3.94 15.62 -20.27
CA LEU A 555 3.72 16.51 -19.13
C LEU A 555 2.25 16.64 -18.73
N GLU A 556 1.33 16.61 -19.68
CA GLU A 556 -0.10 16.80 -19.40
C GLU A 556 -0.86 15.49 -19.20
N HIS A 557 -0.44 14.42 -19.85
CA HIS A 557 -1.24 13.20 -19.98
C HIS A 557 -0.65 11.97 -19.32
N THR A 558 0.48 12.11 -18.62
CA THR A 558 1.13 11.00 -17.92
C THR A 558 1.14 11.24 -16.42
N ASP A 559 0.91 10.20 -15.62
CA ASP A 559 0.95 10.30 -14.17
C ASP A 559 2.38 10.07 -13.63
N VAL A 560 3.14 9.16 -14.26
CA VAL A 560 4.55 8.86 -13.95
C VAL A 560 5.26 8.45 -15.24
N ALA A 561 6.41 9.05 -15.54
CA ALA A 561 7.23 8.70 -16.71
C ALA A 561 8.61 8.20 -16.28
N VAL A 562 8.91 6.92 -16.49
CA VAL A 562 10.23 6.32 -16.23
C VAL A 562 11.13 6.53 -17.43
N MET A 563 12.25 7.21 -17.21
CA MET A 563 13.19 7.54 -18.27
C MET A 563 14.25 6.45 -18.44
N LEU A 564 14.43 6.00 -19.68
CA LEU A 564 15.40 4.97 -20.08
C LEU A 564 16.27 5.53 -21.20
N ASP A 565 17.50 5.93 -20.89
CA ASP A 565 18.45 6.49 -21.86
C ASP A 565 19.28 5.38 -22.50
N ASN A 566 19.19 5.28 -23.84
CA ASN A 566 19.96 4.30 -24.60
C ASN A 566 21.48 4.42 -24.37
N GLU A 567 22.02 5.61 -24.11
CA GLU A 567 23.46 5.79 -23.85
C GLU A 567 23.87 5.14 -22.54
N ALA A 568 23.10 5.40 -21.48
CA ALA A 568 23.39 4.91 -20.15
C ALA A 568 23.33 3.38 -20.12
N ILE A 569 22.31 2.80 -20.76
CA ILE A 569 22.12 1.36 -20.86
C ILE A 569 23.24 0.73 -21.72
N TYR A 570 23.64 1.37 -22.81
CA TYR A 570 24.76 0.92 -23.64
C TYR A 570 26.08 0.90 -22.86
N ASP A 571 26.38 1.97 -22.11
CA ASP A 571 27.56 2.08 -21.26
C ASP A 571 27.57 1.00 -20.15
N ILE A 572 26.41 0.73 -19.55
CA ILE A 572 26.23 -0.33 -18.56
C ILE A 572 26.52 -1.70 -19.18
N CYS A 573 25.94 -2.03 -20.34
CA CYS A 573 26.20 -3.30 -21.02
C CYS A 573 27.69 -3.46 -21.35
N ARG A 574 28.34 -2.40 -21.81
CA ARG A 574 29.76 -2.45 -22.18
C ARG A 574 30.69 -2.66 -20.99
N ARG A 575 30.42 -1.97 -19.88
CA ARG A 575 31.29 -1.99 -18.70
C ARG A 575 30.99 -3.14 -17.75
N SER A 576 29.73 -3.42 -17.47
CA SER A 576 29.31 -4.37 -16.44
C SER A 576 29.11 -5.78 -16.99
N LEU A 577 28.68 -5.91 -18.26
CA LEU A 577 28.48 -7.20 -18.93
C LEU A 577 29.64 -7.59 -19.87
N ASP A 578 30.68 -6.75 -19.96
CA ASP A 578 31.85 -6.91 -20.84
C ASP A 578 31.51 -7.10 -22.33
N ILE A 579 30.40 -6.51 -22.80
CA ILE A 579 29.98 -6.61 -24.20
C ILE A 579 30.61 -5.46 -24.99
N GLU A 580 31.57 -5.75 -25.89
CA GLU A 580 32.26 -4.68 -26.66
C GLU A 580 31.32 -3.82 -27.52
N ARG A 581 30.31 -4.44 -28.13
CA ARG A 581 29.32 -3.79 -29.00
C ARG A 581 27.90 -4.27 -28.67
N PRO A 582 27.26 -3.68 -27.65
CA PRO A 582 25.88 -3.99 -27.28
C PRO A 582 24.91 -3.78 -28.46
N THR A 583 24.00 -4.74 -28.65
CA THR A 583 22.90 -4.67 -29.62
C THR A 583 21.59 -4.29 -28.93
N TYR A 584 20.55 -3.91 -29.67
CA TYR A 584 19.21 -3.66 -29.09
C TYR A 584 18.67 -4.85 -28.29
N THR A 585 19.02 -6.09 -28.66
CA THR A 585 18.65 -7.28 -27.88
C THR A 585 19.26 -7.25 -26.48
N ASN A 586 20.52 -6.83 -26.35
CA ASN A 586 21.20 -6.74 -25.06
C ASN A 586 20.59 -5.61 -24.21
N LEU A 587 20.36 -4.44 -24.82
CA LEU A 587 19.74 -3.29 -24.17
C LEU A 587 18.33 -3.63 -23.67
N ASN A 588 17.49 -4.21 -24.54
CA ASN A 588 16.10 -4.54 -24.23
C ASN A 588 15.98 -5.61 -23.14
N ARG A 589 16.91 -6.57 -23.07
CA ARG A 589 16.95 -7.55 -21.97
C ARG A 589 17.26 -6.91 -20.63
N LEU A 590 18.14 -5.90 -20.59
CA LEU A 590 18.41 -5.16 -19.37
C LEU A 590 17.21 -4.29 -18.97
N ILE A 591 16.61 -3.59 -19.94
CA ILE A 591 15.38 -2.82 -19.74
C ILE A 591 14.25 -3.72 -19.20
N ALA A 592 14.08 -4.92 -19.76
CA ALA A 592 13.07 -5.87 -19.31
C ALA A 592 13.26 -6.31 -17.84
N GLN A 593 14.50 -6.40 -17.35
CA GLN A 593 14.78 -6.71 -15.94
C GLN A 593 14.39 -5.56 -15.00
N VAL A 594 14.61 -4.32 -15.42
CA VAL A 594 14.17 -3.11 -14.70
C VAL A 594 12.65 -3.09 -14.63
N ILE A 595 11.97 -3.19 -15.78
CA ILE A 595 10.51 -3.18 -15.86
C ILE A 595 9.91 -4.36 -15.07
N SER A 596 10.51 -5.54 -15.17
CA SER A 596 10.09 -6.71 -14.40
C SER A 596 10.15 -6.46 -12.90
N SER A 597 11.22 -5.81 -12.43
CA SER A 597 11.39 -5.50 -11.01
C SER A 597 10.44 -4.41 -10.52
N LEU A 598 10.16 -3.40 -11.33
CA LEU A 598 9.19 -2.35 -11.01
C LEU A 598 7.75 -2.86 -11.01
N THR A 599 7.42 -3.80 -11.91
CA THR A 599 6.08 -4.39 -12.02
C THR A 599 5.90 -5.65 -11.16
N ALA A 600 6.95 -6.11 -10.46
CA ALA A 600 6.90 -7.35 -9.68
C ALA A 600 5.85 -7.32 -8.57
N SER A 601 5.63 -6.17 -7.93
CA SER A 601 4.60 -5.99 -6.90
C SER A 601 3.17 -6.10 -7.42
N LEU A 602 2.97 -5.96 -8.74
CA LEU A 602 1.67 -6.10 -9.39
C LEU A 602 1.41 -7.56 -9.84
N ARG A 603 2.47 -8.32 -10.09
CA ARG A 603 2.42 -9.67 -10.68
C ARG A 603 2.60 -10.79 -9.66
N PHE A 604 3.20 -10.49 -8.52
CA PHE A 604 3.47 -11.44 -7.44
C PHE A 604 2.97 -10.92 -6.11
N ASP A 605 2.63 -11.85 -5.23
CA ASP A 605 2.41 -11.51 -3.83
C ASP A 605 3.73 -11.17 -3.13
N GLY A 606 3.68 -10.24 -2.17
CA GLY A 606 4.85 -9.65 -1.55
C GLY A 606 4.53 -9.03 -0.19
N ALA A 607 5.55 -8.89 0.66
CA ALA A 607 5.36 -8.37 2.01
C ALA A 607 4.94 -6.88 2.02
N LEU A 608 5.38 -6.14 1.00
CA LEU A 608 4.98 -4.76 0.76
C LEU A 608 4.81 -4.56 -0.75
N ASN A 609 3.56 -4.65 -1.22
CA ASN A 609 3.23 -4.43 -2.62
C ASN A 609 2.91 -2.96 -2.85
N VAL A 610 3.53 -2.37 -3.89
CA VAL A 610 3.24 -1.03 -4.39
C VAL A 610 2.33 -1.16 -5.60
N ASP A 611 1.19 -0.47 -5.57
CA ASP A 611 0.27 -0.43 -6.72
C ASP A 611 0.59 0.72 -7.71
N VAL A 612 -0.07 0.76 -8.87
CA VAL A 612 0.19 1.78 -9.91
C VAL A 612 -0.11 3.20 -9.41
N THR A 613 -1.18 3.36 -8.63
CA THR A 613 -1.59 4.65 -8.06
C THR A 613 -0.68 5.08 -6.91
N GLU A 614 -0.11 4.12 -6.20
CA GLU A 614 0.90 4.32 -5.17
C GLU A 614 2.22 4.78 -5.78
N PHE A 615 2.62 4.35 -6.98
CA PHE A 615 3.78 4.96 -7.64
C PHE A 615 3.63 6.48 -7.78
N GLN A 616 2.47 6.94 -8.24
CA GLN A 616 2.17 8.38 -8.33
C GLN A 616 2.20 9.03 -6.95
N THR A 617 1.42 8.52 -5.99
CA THR A 617 1.30 9.08 -4.62
C THR A 617 2.64 9.11 -3.87
N ASN A 618 3.53 8.17 -4.18
CA ASN A 618 4.79 7.99 -3.45
C ASN A 618 5.96 8.74 -4.08
N LEU A 619 5.94 8.95 -5.41
CA LEU A 619 7.08 9.47 -6.15
C LEU A 619 6.84 10.86 -6.74
N VAL A 620 5.59 11.28 -6.93
CA VAL A 620 5.23 12.53 -7.61
C VAL A 620 4.72 13.54 -6.57
N PRO A 621 5.57 14.43 -6.04
CA PRO A 621 5.15 15.48 -5.11
C PRO A 621 4.37 16.58 -5.83
N TYR A 622 4.75 16.89 -7.06
CA TYR A 622 4.15 17.93 -7.89
C TYR A 622 3.76 17.34 -9.24
N PRO A 623 2.56 17.64 -9.78
CA PRO A 623 2.07 17.01 -11.01
C PRO A 623 3.00 17.14 -12.22
N ARG A 624 3.72 18.25 -12.41
CA ARG A 624 4.67 18.44 -13.53
C ARG A 624 5.98 17.68 -13.35
N ILE A 625 6.35 17.37 -12.11
CA ILE A 625 7.64 16.76 -11.74
C ILE A 625 7.44 15.25 -11.57
N HIS A 626 7.08 14.58 -12.66
CA HIS A 626 6.76 13.14 -12.66
C HIS A 626 7.73 12.28 -13.48
N PHE A 627 8.91 12.82 -13.83
CA PHE A 627 9.95 12.08 -14.54
C PHE A 627 10.89 11.38 -13.57
N MET A 628 10.93 10.05 -13.66
CA MET A 628 11.62 9.18 -12.72
C MET A 628 12.93 8.67 -13.30
N LEU A 629 13.97 8.74 -12.49
CA LEU A 629 15.22 8.02 -12.71
C LEU A 629 15.08 6.59 -12.19
N SER A 630 15.66 5.63 -12.92
CA SER A 630 15.73 4.24 -12.50
C SER A 630 17.16 3.73 -12.45
N SER A 631 17.41 2.76 -11.57
CA SER A 631 18.71 2.10 -11.41
C SER A 631 18.49 0.65 -11.00
N TYR A 632 19.38 -0.24 -11.44
CA TYR A 632 19.26 -1.66 -11.15
C TYR A 632 20.59 -2.23 -10.68
N ALA A 633 20.55 -3.01 -9.61
CA ALA A 633 21.72 -3.67 -9.06
C ALA A 633 21.36 -5.05 -8.50
N PRO A 634 22.22 -6.06 -8.67
CA PRO A 634 23.49 -6.00 -9.38
C PRO A 634 23.36 -6.32 -10.88
N ILE A 635 24.28 -5.79 -11.68
CA ILE A 635 24.41 -6.10 -13.11
C ILE A 635 25.75 -6.82 -13.28
N ILE A 636 25.69 -8.15 -13.36
CA ILE A 636 26.87 -9.03 -13.42
C ILE A 636 26.76 -9.93 -14.66
N SER A 637 27.87 -10.09 -15.39
CA SER A 637 27.93 -11.00 -16.53
C SER A 637 27.81 -12.46 -16.09
N ALA A 638 27.20 -13.30 -16.94
CA ALA A 638 27.04 -14.73 -16.67
C ALA A 638 28.37 -15.46 -16.36
N GLU A 639 29.50 -14.96 -16.85
CA GLU A 639 30.84 -15.52 -16.62
C GLU A 639 31.42 -15.20 -15.23
N LYS A 640 31.10 -14.02 -14.68
CA LYS A 640 31.63 -13.54 -13.38
C LYS A 640 30.82 -14.02 -12.17
N ALA A 641 29.66 -14.64 -12.39
CA ALA A 641 28.67 -15.01 -11.37
C ALA A 641 29.19 -15.91 -10.22
N TYR A 642 30.20 -16.74 -10.47
CA TYR A 642 30.65 -17.75 -9.50
C TYR A 642 31.54 -17.19 -8.38
N HIS A 643 32.01 -15.95 -8.50
CA HIS A 643 33.03 -15.40 -7.61
C HIS A 643 32.49 -14.46 -6.53
N GLU A 644 31.29 -13.89 -6.68
CA GLU A 644 30.78 -12.85 -5.78
C GLU A 644 29.28 -13.03 -5.46
N GLN A 645 28.95 -13.19 -4.17
CA GLN A 645 27.58 -13.04 -3.68
C GLN A 645 27.48 -11.70 -2.97
N LEU A 646 26.72 -10.77 -3.56
CA LEU A 646 26.54 -9.44 -3.00
C LEU A 646 25.47 -9.44 -1.90
N SER A 647 25.79 -8.77 -0.80
CA SER A 647 24.88 -8.53 0.33
C SER A 647 23.82 -7.48 -0.01
N VAL A 648 22.76 -7.39 0.83
CA VAL A 648 21.71 -6.36 0.67
C VAL A 648 22.31 -4.95 0.74
N ALA A 649 23.30 -4.73 1.62
CA ALA A 649 23.96 -3.44 1.74
C ALA A 649 24.76 -3.06 0.48
N GLU A 650 25.48 -4.01 -0.12
CA GLU A 650 26.28 -3.76 -1.34
C GLU A 650 25.41 -3.45 -2.55
N ILE A 651 24.35 -4.24 -2.80
CA ILE A 651 23.43 -3.96 -3.92
C ILE A 651 22.70 -2.64 -3.72
N THR A 652 22.35 -2.29 -2.48
CA THR A 652 21.69 -1.02 -2.17
C THR A 652 22.65 0.15 -2.42
N ASN A 653 23.91 0.04 -2.01
CA ASN A 653 24.92 1.05 -2.31
C ASN A 653 25.14 1.22 -3.82
N ALA A 654 25.23 0.10 -4.55
CA ALA A 654 25.43 0.11 -6.00
C ALA A 654 24.26 0.76 -6.77
N ALA A 655 23.04 0.69 -6.23
CA ALA A 655 21.87 1.33 -6.85
C ALA A 655 21.98 2.88 -6.87
N PHE A 656 22.68 3.49 -5.92
CA PHE A 656 22.91 4.94 -5.87
C PHE A 656 24.17 5.40 -6.62
N GLU A 657 24.94 4.49 -7.20
CA GLU A 657 26.08 4.87 -8.01
C GLU A 657 25.61 5.41 -9.38
N PRO A 658 26.14 6.55 -9.85
CA PRO A 658 25.81 7.09 -11.18
C PRO A 658 26.07 6.08 -12.31
N ALA A 659 27.00 5.15 -12.08
CA ALA A 659 27.30 4.06 -12.98
C ALA A 659 26.12 3.11 -13.25
N SER A 660 25.17 2.99 -12.32
CA SER A 660 24.05 2.06 -12.40
C SER A 660 22.75 2.72 -12.88
N MET A 661 22.76 4.05 -13.05
CA MET A 661 21.59 4.82 -13.49
C MET A 661 21.26 4.50 -14.94
N MET A 662 19.97 4.31 -15.22
CA MET A 662 19.43 4.03 -16.56
C MET A 662 19.25 5.31 -17.39
N ALA A 663 19.54 6.48 -16.83
CA ALA A 663 19.55 7.76 -17.53
C ALA A 663 20.92 8.44 -17.36
N LYS A 664 21.38 9.12 -18.41
CA LYS A 664 22.69 9.80 -18.40
C LYS A 664 22.59 11.15 -17.68
N CYS A 665 22.66 11.11 -16.35
CA CYS A 665 22.74 12.24 -15.43
C CYS A 665 23.58 11.86 -14.20
N ASP A 666 24.19 12.83 -13.53
CA ASP A 666 24.81 12.58 -12.22
C ASP A 666 23.83 12.94 -11.08
N PRO A 667 23.25 11.96 -10.36
CA PRO A 667 22.33 12.23 -9.26
C PRO A 667 22.94 13.03 -8.11
N ARG A 668 24.28 13.16 -8.05
CA ARG A 668 24.98 13.95 -7.03
C ARG A 668 24.92 15.45 -7.28
N HIS A 669 24.58 15.88 -8.51
CA HIS A 669 24.37 17.29 -8.84
C HIS A 669 22.94 17.76 -8.55
N GLY A 670 22.05 16.84 -8.16
CA GLY A 670 20.67 17.14 -7.82
C GLY A 670 20.32 16.71 -6.40
N LYS A 671 19.04 16.88 -6.06
CA LYS A 671 18.44 16.40 -4.81
C LYS A 671 17.37 15.39 -5.12
N TYR A 672 17.17 14.44 -4.21
CA TYR A 672 16.10 13.47 -4.26
C TYR A 672 14.85 14.04 -3.58
N MET A 673 13.71 13.96 -4.26
CA MET A 673 12.40 14.26 -3.68
C MET A 673 11.78 13.00 -3.08
N ALA A 674 11.88 11.89 -3.82
CA ALA A 674 11.35 10.60 -3.41
C ALA A 674 12.20 9.46 -3.99
N CYS A 675 12.29 8.37 -3.26
CA CYS A 675 13.03 7.18 -3.65
C CYS A 675 12.27 5.92 -3.21
N CYS A 676 12.10 4.98 -4.13
CA CYS A 676 11.56 3.66 -3.85
C CYS A 676 12.55 2.58 -4.28
N LEU A 677 12.82 1.64 -3.37
CA LEU A 677 13.73 0.51 -3.54
C LEU A 677 12.90 -0.78 -3.60
N MET A 678 12.87 -1.41 -4.77
CA MET A 678 12.14 -2.65 -5.04
C MET A 678 13.10 -3.82 -5.00
N TYR A 679 13.16 -4.50 -3.86
CA TYR A 679 14.01 -5.67 -3.64
C TYR A 679 13.32 -6.95 -4.13
N ARG A 680 14.12 -7.84 -4.73
CA ARG A 680 13.70 -9.18 -5.16
C ARG A 680 14.65 -10.26 -4.66
N GLY A 681 14.10 -11.41 -4.27
CA GLY A 681 14.82 -12.61 -3.89
C GLY A 681 15.05 -12.76 -2.39
N ASP A 682 16.17 -13.38 -2.02
CA ASP A 682 16.55 -13.65 -0.62
C ASP A 682 16.97 -12.36 0.10
N VAL A 683 15.97 -11.60 0.57
CA VAL A 683 16.14 -10.30 1.21
C VAL A 683 15.36 -10.27 2.54
N VAL A 684 16.08 -9.96 3.61
CA VAL A 684 15.51 -9.84 4.97
C VAL A 684 15.16 -8.37 5.23
N PRO A 685 13.93 -8.04 5.66
CA PRO A 685 13.51 -6.65 5.91
C PRO A 685 14.41 -5.87 6.88
N LYS A 686 14.99 -6.55 7.87
CA LYS A 686 15.94 -5.97 8.82
C LYS A 686 17.19 -5.42 8.12
N ASP A 687 17.74 -6.18 7.16
CA ASP A 687 18.96 -5.82 6.45
C ASP A 687 18.69 -4.68 5.45
N THR A 688 17.51 -4.67 4.84
CA THR A 688 17.03 -3.56 4.02
C THR A 688 16.97 -2.26 4.83
N ASN A 689 16.34 -2.28 6.01
CA ASN A 689 16.25 -1.09 6.87
C ASN A 689 17.63 -0.60 7.32
N ALA A 690 18.56 -1.52 7.63
CA ALA A 690 19.93 -1.17 7.99
C ALA A 690 20.71 -0.56 6.81
N ALA A 691 20.54 -1.11 5.60
CA ALA A 691 21.14 -0.59 4.38
C ALA A 691 20.63 0.83 4.07
N VAL A 692 19.31 1.04 4.14
CA VAL A 692 18.69 2.36 3.93
C VAL A 692 19.13 3.37 5.00
N ALA A 693 19.21 2.97 6.27
CA ALA A 693 19.75 3.83 7.33
C ALA A 693 21.19 4.26 7.03
N THR A 694 22.01 3.36 6.50
CA THR A 694 23.39 3.67 6.09
C THR A 694 23.42 4.65 4.92
N ILE A 695 22.58 4.44 3.90
CA ILE A 695 22.44 5.33 2.75
C ILE A 695 22.06 6.75 3.17
N LYS A 696 21.12 6.91 4.11
CA LYS A 696 20.70 8.21 4.63
C LYS A 696 21.83 9.01 5.30
N THR A 697 22.88 8.35 5.79
CA THR A 697 24.02 9.05 6.40
C THR A 697 25.06 9.55 5.38
N LYS A 698 24.97 9.13 4.11
CA LYS A 698 25.94 9.51 3.08
C LYS A 698 25.69 10.93 2.59
N ARG A 699 26.70 11.79 2.70
CA ARG A 699 26.66 13.20 2.22
C ARG A 699 26.41 13.34 0.72
N THR A 700 26.70 12.32 -0.07
CA THR A 700 26.50 12.32 -1.54
C THR A 700 25.04 12.11 -1.94
N ILE A 701 24.15 11.83 -0.99
CA ILE A 701 22.74 11.57 -1.24
C ILE A 701 21.95 12.60 -0.45
N GLN A 702 21.53 13.64 -1.15
CA GLN A 702 20.82 14.77 -0.56
C GLN A 702 19.34 14.65 -0.91
N PHE A 703 18.48 14.74 0.10
CA PHE A 703 17.04 14.88 -0.08
C PHE A 703 16.65 16.34 0.06
N VAL A 704 15.51 16.72 -0.51
CA VAL A 704 14.87 18.01 -0.25
C VAL A 704 14.37 18.09 1.20
N ASP A 705 14.39 19.28 1.79
CA ASP A 705 14.19 19.47 3.24
C ASP A 705 12.77 19.11 3.71
N TRP A 706 11.78 19.33 2.84
CA TRP A 706 10.38 18.99 3.10
C TRP A 706 10.07 17.50 2.93
N ALA A 707 11.04 16.67 2.50
CA ALA A 707 10.88 15.22 2.36
C ALA A 707 11.72 14.43 3.41
N PRO A 708 11.42 14.54 4.73
CA PRO A 708 12.23 13.95 5.80
C PRO A 708 12.26 12.41 5.80
N THR A 709 11.36 11.75 5.08
CA THR A 709 11.24 10.27 5.02
C THR A 709 11.13 9.71 3.59
N GLY A 710 11.91 10.26 2.65
CA GLY A 710 11.81 9.95 1.21
C GLY A 710 12.14 8.53 0.72
N PHE A 711 12.24 7.51 1.57
CA PHE A 711 12.50 6.11 1.16
C PHE A 711 11.29 5.20 1.37
N LYS A 712 10.86 4.52 0.31
CA LYS A 712 9.90 3.41 0.38
C LYS A 712 10.55 2.12 -0.10
N CYS A 713 10.28 0.98 0.54
CA CYS A 713 10.93 -0.29 0.22
C CYS A 713 9.91 -1.39 -0.08
N GLY A 714 9.85 -1.87 -1.32
CA GLY A 714 9.10 -3.07 -1.69
C GLY A 714 9.98 -4.31 -1.56
N ILE A 715 9.45 -5.42 -1.07
CA ILE A 715 10.18 -6.70 -0.97
C ILE A 715 9.34 -7.82 -1.55
N ASN A 716 9.89 -8.47 -2.58
CA ASN A 716 9.36 -9.68 -3.18
C ASN A 716 10.35 -10.84 -2.96
N TYR A 717 9.88 -11.95 -2.41
CA TYR A 717 10.75 -13.08 -2.06
C TYR A 717 11.15 -13.95 -3.25
N GLN A 718 10.53 -13.77 -4.42
CA GLN A 718 10.91 -14.49 -5.62
C GLN A 718 12.22 -13.92 -6.20
N PRO A 719 13.23 -14.78 -6.46
CA PRO A 719 14.48 -14.34 -7.05
C PRO A 719 14.27 -13.84 -8.48
N PRO A 720 15.08 -12.87 -8.95
CA PRO A 720 15.05 -12.44 -10.34
C PRO A 720 15.29 -13.61 -11.30
N THR A 721 14.42 -13.76 -12.29
CA THR A 721 14.61 -14.75 -13.36
C THR A 721 15.46 -14.14 -14.47
N VAL A 722 16.32 -14.95 -15.08
CA VAL A 722 17.10 -14.54 -16.26
C VAL A 722 16.68 -15.35 -17.47
N VAL A 723 16.67 -14.71 -18.64
CA VAL A 723 16.36 -15.35 -19.91
C VAL A 723 17.48 -16.36 -20.25
N PRO A 724 17.15 -17.61 -20.62
CA PRO A 724 18.14 -18.57 -21.10
C PRO A 724 18.94 -18.02 -22.30
N GLY A 725 20.27 -18.10 -22.24
CA GLY A 725 21.13 -17.50 -23.27
C GLY A 725 21.18 -15.95 -23.21
N GLY A 726 20.74 -15.36 -22.09
CA GLY A 726 20.94 -13.97 -21.75
C GLY A 726 22.34 -13.68 -21.20
N ASP A 727 22.68 -12.38 -21.16
CA ASP A 727 24.00 -11.91 -20.75
C ASP A 727 24.15 -11.79 -19.21
N LEU A 728 23.03 -11.77 -18.49
CA LEU A 728 22.96 -11.58 -17.05
C LEU A 728 23.10 -12.90 -16.27
N ALA A 729 23.90 -12.83 -15.19
CA ALA A 729 24.03 -13.89 -14.22
C ALA A 729 22.75 -14.15 -13.42
N LYS A 730 22.53 -15.42 -13.03
CA LYS A 730 21.54 -15.74 -12.00
C LYS A 730 22.01 -15.22 -10.65
N VAL A 731 21.21 -14.38 -10.02
CA VAL A 731 21.50 -13.79 -8.71
C VAL A 731 20.43 -14.16 -7.70
N GLN A 732 20.83 -14.33 -6.44
CA GLN A 732 19.90 -14.67 -5.36
C GLN A 732 19.05 -13.47 -4.92
N ARG A 733 19.54 -12.26 -5.17
CA ARG A 733 18.91 -11.00 -4.79
C ARG A 733 19.26 -9.88 -5.76
N ALA A 734 18.32 -8.97 -5.96
CA ALA A 734 18.51 -7.73 -6.69
C ALA A 734 17.65 -6.61 -6.08
N VAL A 735 17.97 -5.37 -6.45
CA VAL A 735 17.23 -4.18 -6.11
C VAL A 735 17.07 -3.32 -7.36
N CYS A 736 15.85 -2.88 -7.62
CA CYS A 736 15.55 -1.85 -8.58
C CYS A 736 15.17 -0.58 -7.83
N MET A 737 15.90 0.50 -8.06
CA MET A 737 15.56 1.81 -7.54
C MET A 737 14.75 2.57 -8.58
N ILE A 738 13.69 3.23 -8.13
CA ILE A 738 13.00 4.28 -8.86
C ILE A 738 12.98 5.52 -7.98
N SER A 739 13.40 6.66 -8.53
CA SER A 739 13.57 7.87 -7.75
C SER A 739 13.23 9.11 -8.53
N ASN A 740 12.57 10.04 -7.87
CA ASN A 740 12.37 11.39 -8.37
C ASN A 740 13.52 12.28 -7.88
N SER A 741 14.33 12.78 -8.82
CA SER A 741 15.49 13.61 -8.51
C SER A 741 15.59 14.77 -9.49
N THR A 742 16.00 15.93 -9.00
CA THR A 742 16.21 17.12 -9.83
C THR A 742 17.33 16.96 -10.85
N ALA A 743 18.21 15.96 -10.68
CA ALA A 743 19.27 15.66 -11.64
C ALA A 743 18.76 15.27 -13.04
N VAL A 744 17.48 14.88 -13.15
CA VAL A 744 16.86 14.59 -14.45
C VAL A 744 16.83 15.80 -15.39
N ALA A 745 16.90 17.02 -14.84
CA ALA A 745 16.99 18.27 -15.63
C ALA A 745 18.22 18.29 -16.57
N GLU A 746 19.32 17.59 -16.23
CA GLU A 746 20.48 17.47 -17.12
C GLU A 746 20.14 16.77 -18.45
N VAL A 747 19.15 15.86 -18.43
CA VAL A 747 18.70 15.16 -19.64
C VAL A 747 17.91 16.10 -20.53
N PHE A 748 17.00 16.91 -19.95
CA PHE A 748 16.22 17.91 -20.69
C PHE A 748 17.11 18.99 -21.29
N SER A 749 18.04 19.54 -20.51
CA SER A 749 18.97 20.59 -20.96
C SER A 749 19.80 20.17 -22.17
N ARG A 750 20.22 18.89 -22.21
CA ARG A 750 20.95 18.32 -23.35
C ARG A 750 20.07 18.19 -24.61
N LEU A 751 18.78 17.92 -24.46
CA LEU A 751 17.83 17.86 -25.57
C LEU A 751 17.50 19.27 -26.07
N ASP A 752 17.20 20.18 -25.16
CA ASP A 752 16.91 21.59 -25.43
C ASP A 752 18.04 22.27 -26.19
N HIS A 753 19.29 22.06 -25.77
CA HIS A 753 20.44 22.60 -26.48
C HIS A 753 20.52 22.12 -27.94
N LYS A 754 20.24 20.83 -28.20
CA LYS A 754 20.24 20.28 -29.56
C LYS A 754 19.06 20.81 -30.37
N PHE A 755 17.89 20.91 -29.75
CA PHE A 755 16.70 21.49 -30.36
C PHE A 755 16.99 22.93 -30.81
N ASP A 756 17.54 23.76 -29.93
CA ASP A 756 17.82 25.17 -30.16
C ASP A 756 18.79 25.37 -31.33
N LEU A 757 19.84 24.54 -31.42
CA LEU A 757 20.79 24.57 -32.52
C LEU A 757 20.14 24.30 -33.88
N MET A 758 19.21 23.34 -33.95
CA MET A 758 18.50 23.02 -35.20
C MET A 758 17.43 24.06 -35.53
N TYR A 759 16.63 24.45 -34.53
CA TYR A 759 15.48 25.33 -34.69
C TYR A 759 15.89 26.78 -35.00
N ALA A 760 17.04 27.25 -34.49
CA ALA A 760 17.62 28.53 -34.85
C ALA A 760 17.91 28.67 -36.36
N LYS A 761 18.09 27.55 -37.07
CA LYS A 761 18.26 27.51 -38.53
C LYS A 761 17.00 27.07 -39.28
N ARG A 762 15.90 26.80 -38.56
CA ARG A 762 14.69 26.17 -39.09
C ARG A 762 15.01 24.90 -39.90
N ALA A 763 16.06 24.19 -39.51
CA ALA A 763 16.46 22.96 -40.18
C ALA A 763 15.35 21.93 -39.99
N PHE A 764 14.96 21.24 -41.07
CA PHE A 764 13.94 20.18 -41.09
C PHE A 764 12.50 20.56 -40.68
N VAL A 765 12.22 21.81 -40.25
CA VAL A 765 10.88 22.25 -39.80
C VAL A 765 9.79 22.05 -40.87
N HIS A 766 10.14 22.24 -42.15
CA HIS A 766 9.20 22.07 -43.27
C HIS A 766 8.59 20.67 -43.38
N TRP A 767 9.26 19.63 -42.88
CA TRP A 767 8.72 18.26 -42.85
C TRP A 767 7.55 18.13 -41.87
N TYR A 768 7.56 18.89 -40.77
CA TYR A 768 6.52 18.85 -39.75
C TYR A 768 5.33 19.71 -40.18
N VAL A 769 5.60 20.93 -40.64
CA VAL A 769 4.57 21.84 -41.16
C VAL A 769 3.87 21.27 -42.39
N GLY A 770 4.59 20.56 -43.25
CA GLY A 770 4.03 19.87 -44.41
C GLY A 770 3.04 18.75 -44.06
N GLU A 771 3.06 18.26 -42.82
CA GLU A 771 2.20 17.20 -42.29
C GLU A 771 1.11 17.75 -41.34
N GLY A 772 0.81 19.05 -41.46
CA GLY A 772 -0.35 19.67 -40.81
C GLY A 772 -0.13 20.15 -39.38
N MET A 773 1.11 20.15 -38.89
CA MET A 773 1.50 20.75 -37.61
C MET A 773 1.75 22.25 -37.77
N GLU A 774 1.32 23.09 -36.82
CA GLU A 774 1.65 24.51 -36.86
C GLU A 774 3.08 24.76 -36.40
N GLU A 775 3.80 25.70 -37.04
CA GLU A 775 5.19 26.02 -36.63
C GLU A 775 5.24 26.56 -35.19
N GLY A 776 4.17 27.19 -34.71
CA GLY A 776 4.07 27.72 -33.34
C GLY A 776 4.22 26.65 -32.25
N GLU A 777 3.78 25.42 -32.51
CA GLU A 777 3.85 24.30 -31.56
C GLU A 777 5.29 23.96 -31.17
N PHE A 778 6.26 24.19 -32.05
CA PHE A 778 7.68 24.02 -31.71
C PHE A 778 8.12 24.97 -30.60
N SER A 779 7.69 26.23 -30.69
CA SER A 779 8.03 27.25 -29.71
C SER A 779 7.31 26.98 -28.38
N GLU A 780 6.03 26.59 -28.44
CA GLU A 780 5.24 26.26 -27.25
C GLU A 780 5.84 25.07 -26.47
N ALA A 781 6.12 23.96 -27.16
CA ALA A 781 6.73 22.78 -26.52
C ALA A 781 8.11 23.11 -25.93
N ARG A 782 8.89 23.96 -26.59
CA ARG A 782 10.20 24.40 -26.10
C ARG A 782 10.10 25.32 -24.88
N GLU A 783 9.12 26.21 -24.85
CA GLU A 783 8.85 27.11 -23.71
C GLU A 783 8.36 26.32 -22.50
N ASP A 784 7.51 25.32 -22.69
CA ASP A 784 7.03 24.44 -21.62
C ASP A 784 8.14 23.58 -21.01
N LEU A 785 9.06 23.07 -21.83
CA LEU A 785 10.24 22.37 -21.33
C LEU A 785 11.23 23.30 -20.61
N ALA A 786 11.41 24.55 -21.07
CA ALA A 786 12.15 25.55 -20.31
C ALA A 786 11.51 25.84 -18.95
N ALA A 787 10.17 25.91 -18.89
CA ALA A 787 9.46 26.06 -17.64
C ALA A 787 9.67 24.84 -16.72
N LEU A 788 9.64 23.62 -17.28
CA LEU A 788 9.95 22.39 -16.53
C LEU A 788 11.38 22.40 -15.97
N GLU A 789 12.38 22.81 -16.74
CA GLU A 789 13.76 22.96 -16.25
C GLU A 789 13.81 23.92 -15.07
N LYS A 790 13.11 25.06 -15.17
CA LYS A 790 13.01 26.03 -14.07
C LYS A 790 12.30 25.45 -12.85
N ASP A 791 11.23 24.66 -13.03
CA ASP A 791 10.54 23.97 -11.93
C ASP A 791 11.52 23.06 -11.16
N TYR A 792 12.39 22.33 -11.87
CA TYR A 792 13.43 21.50 -11.25
C TYR A 792 14.53 22.32 -10.57
N GLU A 793 14.92 23.47 -11.14
CA GLU A 793 15.87 24.40 -10.51
C GLU A 793 15.33 24.99 -9.22
N GLU A 794 14.06 25.44 -9.21
CA GLU A 794 13.41 26.01 -8.03
C GLU A 794 13.34 25.00 -6.88
N VAL A 795 12.92 23.76 -7.16
CA VAL A 795 12.92 22.68 -6.15
C VAL A 795 14.34 22.35 -5.67
N GLY A 796 15.35 22.49 -6.54
CA GLY A 796 16.75 22.33 -6.17
C GLY A 796 17.29 23.46 -5.30
N ALA A 797 16.81 24.69 -5.50
CA ALA A 797 17.35 25.94 -4.95
C ALA A 797 16.83 26.31 -3.55
N GLU A 798 15.74 25.71 -3.06
CA GLU A 798 15.09 26.00 -1.75
C GLU A 798 16.02 25.92 -0.51
N THR A 799 17.33 25.67 -0.67
CA THR A 799 18.35 25.68 0.39
C THR A 799 19.18 26.96 0.55
N MET A 800 19.22 27.91 -0.40
CA MET A 800 20.20 29.02 -0.28
C MET A 800 19.78 30.19 0.63
N ASP A 801 18.48 30.40 0.88
CA ASP A 801 18.01 31.55 1.68
C ASP A 801 18.04 31.32 3.21
N GLY A 802 18.48 30.15 3.67
CA GLY A 802 18.53 29.80 5.10
C GLY A 802 19.88 30.01 5.81
N GLU A 803 20.98 30.24 5.06
CA GLU A 803 22.34 30.29 5.63
C GLU A 803 23.02 31.67 5.52
N GLU A 804 22.43 32.67 4.86
CA GLU A 804 23.01 34.04 4.74
C GLU A 804 22.57 35.02 5.86
N GLY A 805 22.27 34.52 7.05
CA GLY A 805 21.75 35.33 8.19
C GLY A 805 22.68 35.52 9.39
N GLU A 806 23.88 34.90 9.42
CA GLU A 806 24.84 35.10 10.50
C GLU A 806 26.01 36.00 10.05
N GLU A 807 25.73 37.31 9.94
CA GLU A 807 26.79 38.33 9.96
C GLU A 807 27.47 38.35 11.34
N ASP A 808 28.60 37.67 11.40
CA ASP A 808 29.86 38.01 12.08
C ASP A 808 29.83 39.29 12.95
N PHE A 809 29.28 39.20 14.17
CA PHE A 809 29.60 40.17 15.23
C PHE A 809 30.91 39.76 15.90
N GLY A 810 31.99 40.27 15.32
CA GLY A 810 33.34 40.19 15.83
C GLY A 810 33.44 40.64 17.29
N ASP A 811 34.02 39.75 18.09
CA ASP A 811 34.51 39.99 19.44
C ASP A 811 35.77 40.89 19.37
N GLU A 812 35.59 42.19 19.56
CA GLU A 812 36.69 43.11 19.87
C GLU A 812 36.44 43.83 21.21
N GLY A 813 37.19 43.41 22.23
CA GLY A 813 37.96 44.37 23.02
C GLY A 813 37.49 44.69 24.44
N PHE A 814 38.11 44.00 25.41
CA PHE A 814 38.72 44.56 26.63
C PHE A 814 38.30 45.97 27.11
N ALA A 815 37.54 46.03 28.20
CA ALA A 815 37.87 46.71 29.48
C ALA A 815 36.67 46.72 30.43
#